data_AF-A0AAV7CXE6-F1
#
_entry.id   AF-A0AAV7CXE6-F1
#
_cell.length_a   1.000
_cell.length_b   1.000
_cell.length_c   1.000
_cell.angle_alpha   90.00
_cell.angle_beta   90.00
_cell.angle_gamma   90.00
#
_symmetry.space_group_name_H-M   'P 1'
#
loop_
_entity.id
_entity.type
_entity.pdbx_description
1 polymer ?
#
loop_
_entity_poly.entity_id
_entity_poly.type
_entity_poly.pdbx_seq_one_letter_code
_entity_poly.pdbx_strand_id
1 'polypeptide(L)'
;MEEGDRRNGSSGGSGSFQRELGRGFTYYNKHLARLHQNLRDTKRFFRDIKHTYSGGPGGPGSELNPGELGQLNCISFSRQEEDYLKVTVRCRPCLFILGQNCAARSRVVNALLGDNLLPVGLCCNPETCKRRRIRFRHGQQTLVSLALPEQYELVHQLVAHQGKWHTIPDEDLEIPEDEEDPAHRLAELEVTLPRQLLQDVDIVVSPCRGSQPASTTLEDYVDHVQSVIVYAVSEELLSTQDEEELTDIKAKYKLPIFFIRTTPKDKLISSSDGGCSPLHEQLTELGYLKRGICSCGAAGSGSPAPNLLVEQFEKLRLLSGFSRQVLQMHLVDAAMVLNMVHSRCLDLFINKAFDMRRDLQITPKRLEYTRQKESELYESLMMISDRKQEELKDMIVETLNSMREQLLEDAANMEFKGISIPQNGEPIGVQEVKSCIFQIKELIISRLNQAVVNKLISSVDYLRESFVGTLERCLRSLERSQQECSSHVTSNHLKQILNAAYHVEVTFNSGSTVTRMVWEQIVQIIQRITWVSPPSITPEWKRKVAQDAIESLSASKLAKRICSQFCKRLKSSHEAFAASLKQLEVGHCGRLEKTEDLWLKVRKDHAPRLARLSLESRSLRDVLLHGKPRLGRELGRGQYGVVYLCDSWGGHYPCALKSVVPPDEKHWNDLALEFHYMRSLPKHERLVDLHGSVIDYSYGGGSSIAVLLITERLHRDLYAGLKAGLPLETRLQIALDVVEGIRFLHSQGLVHRDIKLKNVLLDKPNRAKITDLGFCKPEAMMSGSIVGTPIHMAPELFSGKYDNSVDVYAFGILFWYICSGSVKLPEAFERCSSKDHLWNNVRRGARPERLSVFDEECWKLMEACWNGDPSQRPLLGIVQPMLQGIMDRLCRSQESNKNLEDST
;
A
#
# COMPACT_ATOMS: atom_id res chain seq x y z
N MET A 1 23.09 -16.59 -27.20
CA MET A 1 24.31 -16.87 -27.99
C MET A 1 25.34 -17.49 -27.06
N GLU A 2 25.20 -18.78 -26.82
CA GLU A 2 26.21 -19.62 -26.16
C GLU A 2 26.11 -21.00 -26.81
N GLU A 3 26.69 -21.16 -27.99
CA GLU A 3 27.04 -22.48 -28.52
C GLU A 3 28.12 -22.28 -29.59
N GLY A 4 29.22 -23.01 -29.45
CA GLY A 4 30.33 -23.03 -30.40
C GLY A 4 31.63 -22.45 -29.86
N ASP A 5 32.33 -23.20 -29.01
CA ASP A 5 33.76 -23.48 -29.27
C ASP A 5 34.31 -24.51 -28.28
N ARG A 6 34.33 -25.78 -28.71
CA ARG A 6 35.18 -26.82 -28.13
C ARG A 6 36.01 -27.40 -29.27
N ARG A 7 37.22 -26.87 -29.46
CA ARG A 7 38.39 -27.57 -30.03
C ARG A 7 39.63 -26.65 -30.02
N ASN A 8 40.52 -26.87 -29.06
CA ASN A 8 41.95 -27.20 -29.25
C ASN A 8 42.74 -26.93 -27.97
N GLY A 9 43.48 -27.96 -27.54
CA GLY A 9 44.24 -27.99 -26.30
C GLY A 9 45.62 -27.37 -26.38
N SER A 10 46.23 -27.31 -25.19
CA SER A 10 47.65 -27.10 -24.88
C SER A 10 48.27 -25.71 -25.11
N SER A 11 47.66 -24.68 -24.51
CA SER A 11 48.32 -23.50 -23.90
C SER A 11 47.37 -22.65 -23.03
N GLY A 12 46.13 -23.11 -22.80
CA GLY A 12 44.97 -22.25 -22.48
C GLY A 12 44.61 -22.01 -21.01
N GLY A 13 45.50 -22.26 -20.05
CA GLY A 13 45.17 -22.14 -18.61
C GLY A 13 45.01 -20.70 -18.11
N SER A 14 46.02 -19.85 -18.34
CA SER A 14 46.07 -18.47 -17.81
C SER A 14 45.09 -17.53 -18.53
N GLY A 15 45.08 -17.55 -19.87
CA GLY A 15 44.19 -16.70 -20.66
C GLY A 15 42.69 -17.02 -20.47
N SER A 16 42.34 -18.24 -20.05
CA SER A 16 40.94 -18.59 -19.72
C SER A 16 40.48 -17.95 -18.42
N PHE A 17 41.35 -17.90 -17.39
CA PHE A 17 41.02 -17.31 -16.09
C PHE A 17 40.79 -15.79 -16.19
N GLN A 18 41.69 -15.08 -16.86
CA GLN A 18 41.60 -13.61 -17.01
C GLN A 18 40.32 -13.20 -17.75
N ARG A 19 39.94 -13.96 -18.79
CA ARG A 19 38.69 -13.77 -19.51
C ARG A 19 37.47 -14.04 -18.62
N GLU A 20 37.50 -15.09 -17.81
CA GLU A 20 36.40 -15.40 -16.87
C GLU A 20 36.24 -14.31 -15.80
N LEU A 21 37.35 -13.87 -15.21
CA LEU A 21 37.37 -12.79 -14.24
C LEU A 21 36.86 -11.47 -14.87
N GLY A 22 37.37 -11.12 -16.04
CA GLY A 22 36.94 -9.94 -16.81
C GLY A 22 35.44 -9.98 -17.10
N ARG A 23 34.90 -11.11 -17.59
CA ARG A 23 33.45 -11.28 -17.82
C ARG A 23 32.61 -11.01 -16.57
N GLY A 24 33.11 -11.37 -15.38
CA GLY A 24 32.46 -11.06 -14.10
C GLY A 24 32.32 -9.56 -13.84
N PHE A 25 33.40 -8.80 -14.07
CA PHE A 25 33.40 -7.35 -13.94
C PHE A 25 32.57 -6.66 -15.05
N THR A 26 32.68 -7.10 -16.30
CA THR A 26 31.82 -6.60 -17.40
C THR A 26 30.34 -6.82 -17.07
N TYR A 27 29.98 -7.98 -16.52
CA TYR A 27 28.63 -8.29 -16.09
C TYR A 27 28.18 -7.34 -14.97
N TYR A 28 29.00 -7.11 -13.94
CA TYR A 28 28.71 -6.15 -12.89
C TYR A 28 28.49 -4.73 -13.44
N ASN A 29 29.41 -4.21 -14.26
CA ASN A 29 29.33 -2.86 -14.83
C ASN A 29 28.07 -2.67 -15.69
N LYS A 30 27.70 -3.69 -16.48
CA LYS A 30 26.46 -3.68 -17.27
C LYS A 30 25.22 -3.53 -16.39
N HIS A 31 25.14 -4.26 -15.28
CA HIS A 31 23.99 -4.22 -14.38
C HIS A 31 24.01 -2.98 -13.47
N LEU A 32 25.19 -2.48 -13.08
CA LEU A 32 25.37 -1.20 -12.39
C LEU A 32 24.84 -0.03 -13.25
N ALA A 33 25.13 -0.02 -14.55
CA ALA A 33 24.60 0.98 -15.48
C ALA A 33 23.07 0.96 -15.55
N ARG A 34 22.45 -0.23 -15.49
CA ARG A 34 20.99 -0.38 -15.45
C ARG A 34 20.40 0.13 -14.14
N LEU A 35 21.03 -0.19 -13.01
CA LEU A 35 20.63 0.33 -11.71
C LEU A 35 20.71 1.86 -11.67
N HIS A 36 21.79 2.43 -12.20
CA HIS A 36 21.98 3.88 -12.30
C HIS A 36 20.91 4.54 -13.17
N GLN A 37 20.57 3.93 -14.32
CA GLN A 37 19.49 4.42 -15.18
C GLN A 37 18.14 4.39 -14.45
N ASN A 38 17.82 3.28 -13.77
CA ASN A 38 16.57 3.15 -13.01
C ASN A 38 16.49 4.21 -11.91
N LEU A 39 17.55 4.40 -11.11
CA LEU A 39 17.61 5.47 -10.09
C LEU A 39 17.41 6.87 -10.68
N ARG A 40 18.00 7.14 -11.86
CA ARG A 40 17.84 8.43 -12.56
C ARG A 40 16.38 8.64 -12.98
N ASP A 41 15.75 7.62 -13.52
CA ASP A 41 14.35 7.68 -13.96
C ASP A 41 13.39 7.81 -12.77
N THR A 42 13.67 7.17 -11.63
CA THR A 42 12.93 7.37 -10.37
C THR A 42 13.06 8.81 -9.86
N LYS A 43 14.27 9.39 -9.88
CA LYS A 43 14.48 10.79 -9.49
C LYS A 43 13.77 11.77 -10.43
N ARG A 44 13.71 11.46 -11.73
CA ARG A 44 12.92 12.23 -12.69
C ARG A 44 11.44 12.11 -12.35
N PHE A 45 10.91 10.90 -12.14
CA PHE A 45 9.52 10.67 -11.76
C PHE A 45 9.11 11.46 -10.51
N PHE A 46 9.92 11.44 -9.44
CA PHE A 46 9.63 12.21 -8.22
C PHE A 46 9.70 13.73 -8.41
N ARG A 47 10.51 14.24 -9.35
CA ARG A 47 10.48 15.67 -9.71
C ARG A 47 9.26 16.02 -10.53
N ASP A 48 8.91 15.18 -11.51
CA ASP A 48 7.75 15.38 -12.39
C ASP A 48 6.46 15.47 -11.55
N ILE A 49 6.22 14.52 -10.64
CA ILE A 49 5.02 14.53 -9.80
C ILE A 49 4.96 15.76 -8.89
N LYS A 50 6.09 16.19 -8.30
CA LYS A 50 6.13 17.41 -7.50
C LYS A 50 5.81 18.61 -8.37
N HIS A 51 6.51 18.80 -9.49
CA HIS A 51 6.30 19.94 -10.39
C HIS A 51 4.87 20.05 -10.91
N THR A 52 4.23 18.93 -11.28
CA THR A 52 2.85 18.91 -11.77
C THR A 52 1.85 19.43 -10.73
N TYR A 53 2.09 19.20 -9.43
CA TYR A 53 1.14 19.52 -8.37
C TYR A 53 1.61 20.60 -7.38
N SER A 54 2.85 21.12 -7.48
CA SER A 54 3.40 22.11 -6.55
C SER A 54 3.66 23.50 -7.17
N GLY A 55 3.26 23.75 -8.43
CA GLY A 55 3.62 24.96 -9.18
C GLY A 55 2.45 25.88 -9.58
N GLY A 56 2.38 27.06 -8.96
CA GLY A 56 1.75 28.27 -9.50
C GLY A 56 0.22 28.47 -9.30
N PRO A 57 -0.27 29.73 -9.24
CA PRO A 57 -1.70 30.02 -9.29
C PRO A 57 -2.24 29.59 -10.66
N GLY A 58 -3.07 28.54 -10.68
CA GLY A 58 -3.65 27.96 -11.91
C GLY A 58 -3.19 26.54 -12.26
N GLY A 59 -2.27 25.93 -11.51
CA GLY A 59 -1.93 24.50 -11.65
C GLY A 59 -2.96 23.59 -10.97
N PRO A 60 -3.06 22.30 -11.34
CA PRO A 60 -4.02 21.35 -10.73
C PRO A 60 -3.80 21.17 -9.21
N GLY A 61 -2.64 21.58 -8.68
CA GLY A 61 -2.36 21.61 -7.24
C GLY A 61 -3.04 22.74 -6.46
N SER A 62 -3.56 23.80 -7.10
CA SER A 62 -4.25 24.89 -6.38
C SER A 62 -5.61 24.47 -5.81
N GLU A 63 -6.13 23.32 -6.23
CA GLU A 63 -7.36 22.71 -5.73
C GLU A 63 -7.12 21.79 -4.51
N LEU A 64 -5.85 21.48 -4.18
CA LEU A 64 -5.47 20.61 -3.06
C LEU A 64 -5.26 21.40 -1.78
N ASN A 65 -5.77 20.88 -0.66
CA ASN A 65 -5.51 21.43 0.67
C ASN A 65 -4.09 21.08 1.14
N PRO A 66 -3.52 21.80 2.13
CA PRO A 66 -2.17 21.58 2.62
C PRO A 66 -1.88 20.14 3.08
N GLY A 67 -2.87 19.45 3.67
CA GLY A 67 -2.74 18.04 4.07
C GLY A 67 -2.65 17.07 2.88
N GLU A 68 -3.32 17.36 1.77
CA GLU A 68 -3.29 16.53 0.55
C GLU A 68 -1.99 16.76 -0.23
N LEU A 69 -1.47 17.99 -0.22
CA LEU A 69 -0.14 18.33 -0.74
C LEU A 69 0.97 17.65 0.07
N GLY A 70 0.79 17.57 1.40
CA GLY A 70 1.67 16.81 2.30
C GLY A 70 1.75 15.32 1.95
N GLN A 71 0.64 14.72 1.50
CA GLN A 71 0.59 13.31 1.11
C GLN A 71 1.33 13.04 -0.22
N LEU A 72 1.26 13.96 -1.20
CA LEU A 72 2.07 13.86 -2.42
C LEU A 72 3.57 13.98 -2.12
N ASN A 73 3.95 14.73 -1.08
CA ASN A 73 5.35 14.82 -0.64
C ASN A 73 5.87 13.50 -0.05
N CYS A 74 5.00 12.60 0.43
CA CYS A 74 5.37 11.26 0.88
C CYS A 74 5.83 10.34 -0.28
N ILE A 75 5.56 10.70 -1.53
CA ILE A 75 6.04 9.98 -2.72
C ILE A 75 7.46 10.46 -3.04
N SER A 76 8.42 10.01 -2.24
CA SER A 76 9.84 10.36 -2.39
C SER A 76 10.77 9.36 -1.69
N PHE A 77 12.08 9.54 -1.92
CA PHE A 77 13.11 8.85 -1.15
C PHE A 77 13.20 9.42 0.27
N SER A 78 13.55 8.57 1.24
CA SER A 78 14.15 9.06 2.48
C SER A 78 15.59 9.53 2.21
N ARG A 79 16.11 10.42 3.06
CA ARG A 79 17.48 10.92 2.91
C ARG A 79 18.52 9.80 2.93
N GLN A 80 18.37 8.83 3.84
CA GLN A 80 19.27 7.68 3.97
C GLN A 80 19.23 6.78 2.73
N GLU A 81 18.04 6.50 2.19
CA GLU A 81 17.87 5.68 0.98
C GLU A 81 18.52 6.36 -0.23
N GLU A 82 18.30 7.67 -0.39
CA GLU A 82 18.83 8.42 -1.54
C GLU A 82 20.36 8.51 -1.49
N ASP A 83 20.93 8.79 -0.31
CA ASP A 83 22.37 8.94 -0.14
C ASP A 83 23.08 7.59 -0.34
N TYR A 84 22.56 6.49 0.23
CA TYR A 84 23.07 5.15 -0.02
C TYR A 84 23.09 4.81 -1.52
N LEU A 85 21.94 4.95 -2.20
CA LEU A 85 21.84 4.62 -3.63
C LEU A 85 22.73 5.51 -4.51
N LYS A 86 22.92 6.79 -4.15
CA LYS A 86 23.82 7.72 -4.87
C LYS A 86 25.28 7.26 -4.80
N VAL A 87 25.73 6.83 -3.63
CA VAL A 87 27.09 6.33 -3.43
C VAL A 87 27.27 5.02 -4.21
N THR A 88 26.39 4.04 -3.98
CA THR A 88 26.43 2.72 -4.62
C THR A 88 26.53 2.78 -6.14
N VAL A 89 25.72 3.59 -6.82
CA VAL A 89 25.73 3.63 -8.31
C VAL A 89 26.96 4.32 -8.92
N ARG A 90 27.73 5.06 -8.11
CA ARG A 90 28.97 5.74 -8.54
C ARG A 90 30.21 4.87 -8.36
N CYS A 91 30.16 3.89 -7.46
CA CYS A 91 31.27 3.02 -7.14
C CYS A 91 31.62 2.08 -8.30
N ARG A 92 32.74 2.33 -8.97
CA ARG A 92 33.35 1.38 -9.91
C ARG A 92 33.99 0.22 -9.15
N PRO A 93 34.05 -0.99 -9.74
CA PRO A 93 34.71 -2.11 -9.09
C PRO A 93 36.23 -1.88 -9.07
N CYS A 94 36.86 -2.25 -7.96
CA CYS A 94 38.31 -2.20 -7.79
C CYS A 94 38.80 -3.46 -7.07
N LEU A 95 39.89 -4.04 -7.56
CA LEU A 95 40.53 -5.21 -6.96
C LEU A 95 41.70 -4.76 -6.09
N PHE A 96 41.56 -4.89 -4.77
CA PHE A 96 42.59 -4.54 -3.80
C PHE A 96 43.46 -5.73 -3.47
N ILE A 97 44.76 -5.62 -3.73
CA ILE A 97 45.76 -6.64 -3.42
C ILE A 97 46.54 -6.22 -2.18
N LEU A 98 46.20 -6.88 -1.06
CA LEU A 98 46.88 -6.81 0.23
C LEU A 98 47.75 -8.06 0.41
N GLY A 99 48.59 -8.09 1.45
CA GLY A 99 49.33 -9.29 1.81
C GLY A 99 50.56 -9.03 2.68
N GLN A 100 51.16 -10.12 3.17
CA GLN A 100 52.26 -10.10 4.14
C GLN A 100 53.51 -9.36 3.63
N ASN A 101 53.82 -9.46 2.34
CA ASN A 101 54.99 -8.83 1.75
C ASN A 101 54.80 -8.46 0.27
N CYS A 102 55.74 -7.67 -0.26
CA CYS A 102 55.75 -7.25 -1.66
C CYS A 102 55.80 -8.44 -2.63
N ALA A 103 56.61 -9.48 -2.35
CA ALA A 103 56.74 -10.64 -3.23
C ALA A 103 55.42 -11.40 -3.38
N ALA A 104 54.68 -11.61 -2.29
CA ALA A 104 53.36 -12.26 -2.33
C ALA A 104 52.36 -11.47 -3.19
N ARG A 105 52.29 -10.14 -2.98
CA ARG A 105 51.43 -9.24 -3.76
C ARG A 105 51.82 -9.23 -5.24
N SER A 106 53.11 -9.11 -5.55
CA SER A 106 53.64 -9.17 -6.92
C SER A 106 53.26 -10.46 -7.63
N ARG A 107 53.34 -11.62 -6.97
CA ARG A 107 52.95 -12.91 -7.57
C ARG A 107 51.47 -12.92 -7.98
N VAL A 108 50.59 -12.41 -7.12
CA VAL A 108 49.16 -12.32 -7.41
C VAL A 108 48.91 -11.40 -8.60
N VAL A 109 49.48 -10.19 -8.60
CA VAL A 109 49.31 -9.21 -9.70
C VAL A 109 49.84 -9.75 -11.02
N ASN A 110 51.04 -10.34 -11.02
CA ASN A 110 51.64 -10.93 -12.21
C ASN A 110 50.77 -12.07 -12.76
N ALA A 111 50.21 -12.92 -11.88
CA ALA A 111 49.29 -13.97 -12.30
C ALA A 111 47.96 -13.42 -12.84
N LEU A 112 47.43 -12.32 -12.29
CA LEU A 112 46.22 -11.66 -12.77
C LEU A 112 46.41 -11.01 -14.14
N LEU A 113 47.54 -10.34 -14.36
CA LEU A 113 47.83 -9.62 -15.61
C LEU A 113 48.50 -10.49 -16.67
N GLY A 114 49.04 -11.65 -16.28
CA GLY A 114 49.60 -12.66 -17.19
C GLY A 114 51.04 -12.36 -17.62
N ASP A 115 51.70 -11.45 -16.92
CA ASP A 115 53.04 -10.95 -17.21
C ASP A 115 53.83 -10.79 -15.90
N ASN A 116 55.16 -10.81 -15.97
CA ASN A 116 56.03 -10.51 -14.83
C ASN A 116 56.25 -9.00 -14.67
N LEU A 117 55.18 -8.23 -14.47
CA LEU A 117 55.22 -6.76 -14.40
C LEU A 117 55.86 -6.26 -13.11
N LEU A 118 55.64 -6.95 -11.99
CA LEU A 118 56.22 -6.62 -10.70
C LEU A 118 57.33 -7.60 -10.30
N PRO A 119 58.40 -7.12 -9.65
CA PRO A 119 59.50 -7.98 -9.21
C PRO A 119 59.07 -8.91 -8.05
N VAL A 120 59.54 -10.17 -8.11
CA VAL A 120 59.22 -11.27 -7.17
C VAL A 120 60.46 -11.79 -6.42
N GLY A 121 61.67 -11.50 -6.91
CA GLY A 121 62.92 -12.17 -6.51
C GLY A 121 63.64 -11.62 -5.28
N LEU A 122 63.39 -10.36 -4.89
CA LEU A 122 63.97 -9.76 -3.68
C LEU A 122 62.89 -9.73 -2.59
N CYS A 123 63.01 -10.61 -1.59
CA CYS A 123 62.25 -10.44 -0.35
C CYS A 123 62.81 -9.20 0.36
N CYS A 124 62.23 -8.03 0.08
CA CYS A 124 62.45 -6.83 0.88
C CYS A 124 62.08 -7.16 2.34
N ASN A 125 62.89 -6.73 3.31
CA ASN A 125 62.50 -6.86 4.72
C ASN A 125 61.15 -6.14 4.90
N PRO A 126 60.08 -6.83 5.36
CA PRO A 126 58.75 -6.24 5.48
C PRO A 126 58.71 -4.94 6.28
N GLU A 127 59.64 -4.79 7.23
CA GLU A 127 59.73 -3.62 8.12
C GLU A 127 60.45 -2.42 7.52
N THR A 128 61.37 -2.62 6.57
CA THR A 128 62.14 -1.53 5.94
C THR A 128 61.72 -1.25 4.49
N CYS A 129 60.87 -2.09 3.91
CA CYS A 129 60.31 -1.88 2.58
C CYS A 129 59.47 -0.59 2.53
N LYS A 130 59.86 0.37 1.69
CA LYS A 130 59.15 1.63 1.46
C LYS A 130 58.48 1.68 0.08
N ARG A 131 58.03 0.54 -0.44
CA ARG A 131 57.31 0.52 -1.73
C ARG A 131 56.00 1.29 -1.63
N ARG A 132 55.80 2.19 -2.59
CA ARG A 132 54.60 3.04 -2.73
C ARG A 132 53.40 2.23 -3.22
N ARG A 133 52.23 2.84 -3.14
CA ARG A 133 50.98 2.31 -3.71
C ARG A 133 51.08 2.22 -5.23
N ILE A 134 50.52 1.17 -5.82
CA ILE A 134 50.54 0.97 -7.28
C ILE A 134 49.11 0.79 -7.78
N ARG A 135 48.76 1.44 -8.88
CA ARG A 135 47.43 1.41 -9.48
C ARG A 135 47.52 1.05 -10.95
N PHE A 136 46.98 -0.10 -11.31
CA PHE A 136 46.89 -0.54 -12.69
C PHE A 136 45.56 -0.12 -13.29
N ARG A 137 45.60 0.57 -14.43
CA ARG A 137 44.42 1.05 -15.17
C ARG A 137 44.54 0.72 -16.65
N HIS A 138 43.41 0.77 -17.36
CA HIS A 138 43.41 0.53 -18.80
C HIS A 138 43.79 1.78 -19.61
N GLY A 139 44.62 1.57 -20.64
CA GLY A 139 44.84 2.57 -21.69
C GLY A 139 45.39 1.94 -22.96
N GLN A 140 45.46 2.73 -24.04
CA GLN A 140 45.87 2.25 -25.36
C GLN A 140 47.37 2.00 -25.47
N GLN A 141 48.16 2.62 -24.59
CA GLN A 141 49.61 2.52 -24.56
C GLN A 141 50.07 2.15 -23.15
N THR A 142 51.20 1.47 -23.07
CA THR A 142 51.86 1.22 -21.79
C THR A 142 52.51 2.50 -21.30
N LEU A 143 52.04 3.04 -20.18
CA LEU A 143 52.55 4.25 -19.55
C LEU A 143 52.73 4.01 -18.06
N VAL A 144 53.80 4.56 -17.50
CA VAL A 144 54.01 4.65 -16.05
C VAL A 144 54.14 6.12 -15.70
N SER A 145 53.35 6.57 -14.75
CA SER A 145 53.41 7.93 -14.22
C SER A 145 53.28 7.91 -12.70
N LEU A 146 53.75 8.99 -12.07
CA LEU A 146 53.58 9.20 -10.65
C LEU A 146 52.47 10.23 -10.47
N ALA A 147 51.40 9.87 -9.76
CA ALA A 147 50.22 10.73 -9.64
C ALA A 147 49.80 10.87 -8.17
N LEU A 148 49.34 12.07 -7.82
CA LEU A 148 48.59 12.27 -6.57
C LEU A 148 47.15 11.79 -6.78
N PRO A 149 46.51 11.20 -5.77
CA PRO A 149 45.14 10.66 -5.88
C PRO A 149 44.17 11.70 -6.47
N GLU A 150 43.78 11.49 -7.74
CA GLU A 150 42.81 12.29 -8.51
C GLU A 150 43.16 13.77 -8.78
N GLN A 151 44.39 14.22 -8.56
CA GLN A 151 44.70 15.66 -8.57
C GLN A 151 45.70 16.08 -9.65
N TYR A 152 46.91 15.51 -9.67
CA TYR A 152 47.98 15.96 -10.58
C TYR A 152 48.98 14.85 -10.88
N GLU A 153 49.43 14.76 -12.14
CA GLU A 153 50.64 14.01 -12.48
C GLU A 153 51.85 14.80 -12.00
N LEU A 154 52.74 14.14 -11.24
CA LEU A 154 54.00 14.72 -10.82
C LEU A 154 55.01 14.58 -11.95
N VAL A 155 55.70 15.68 -12.26
CA VAL A 155 56.80 15.68 -13.22
C VAL A 155 58.01 15.03 -12.56
N HIS A 156 58.17 13.72 -12.75
CA HIS A 156 59.34 12.96 -12.27
C HIS A 156 59.95 12.19 -13.44
N GLN A 157 61.29 12.16 -13.51
CA GLN A 157 61.99 11.26 -14.43
C GLN A 157 61.97 9.85 -13.85
N LEU A 158 61.10 8.99 -14.38
CA LEU A 158 61.06 7.58 -13.99
C LEU A 158 62.07 6.78 -14.81
N VAL A 159 62.66 5.75 -14.21
CA VAL A 159 63.57 4.82 -14.89
C VAL A 159 62.82 4.12 -16.03
N ALA A 160 61.53 3.84 -15.84
CA ALA A 160 60.63 3.31 -16.86
C ALA A 160 60.54 4.18 -18.14
N HIS A 161 60.93 5.47 -18.10
CA HIS A 161 60.96 6.35 -19.29
C HIS A 161 62.28 6.26 -20.07
N GLN A 162 63.34 5.69 -19.48
CA GLN A 162 64.68 5.67 -20.06
C GLN A 162 64.90 4.51 -21.05
N GLY A 163 63.95 3.59 -21.19
CA GLY A 163 64.04 2.45 -22.11
C GLY A 163 62.82 1.53 -22.08
N LYS A 164 62.89 0.41 -22.81
CA LYS A 164 61.85 -0.64 -22.77
C LYS A 164 62.03 -1.50 -21.52
N TRP A 165 60.97 -1.66 -20.74
CA TRP A 165 60.92 -2.52 -19.57
C TRP A 165 59.89 -3.65 -19.76
N HIS A 166 60.17 -4.80 -19.16
CA HIS A 166 59.24 -5.95 -19.08
C HIS A 166 58.72 -6.14 -17.65
N THR A 167 59.54 -5.75 -16.68
CA THR A 167 59.24 -5.63 -15.25
C THR A 167 59.52 -4.18 -14.86
N ILE A 168 58.64 -3.58 -14.06
CA ILE A 168 58.80 -2.21 -13.59
C ILE A 168 60.09 -2.13 -12.75
N PRO A 169 60.98 -1.15 -13.02
CA PRO A 169 62.20 -0.96 -12.24
C PRO A 169 61.90 -0.81 -10.74
N ASP A 170 62.73 -1.42 -9.89
CA ASP A 170 62.54 -1.36 -8.43
C ASP A 170 62.64 0.08 -7.90
N GLU A 171 63.44 0.92 -8.55
CA GLU A 171 63.63 2.34 -8.23
C GLU A 171 62.34 3.15 -8.36
N ASP A 172 61.49 2.82 -9.34
CA ASP A 172 60.21 3.51 -9.55
C ASP A 172 59.14 3.05 -8.53
N LEU A 173 59.34 1.88 -7.90
CA LEU A 173 58.43 1.29 -6.92
C LEU A 173 58.69 1.77 -5.48
N GLU A 174 59.91 2.17 -5.16
CA GLU A 174 60.33 2.58 -3.81
C GLU A 174 60.24 4.09 -3.60
N ILE A 175 59.94 4.51 -2.37
CA ILE A 175 60.01 5.91 -1.95
C ILE A 175 61.46 6.18 -1.50
N PRO A 176 62.20 7.11 -2.12
CA PRO A 176 63.58 7.40 -1.75
C PRO A 176 63.72 7.85 -0.28
N GLU A 177 64.82 7.48 0.38
CA GLU A 177 65.00 7.75 1.82
C GLU A 177 65.20 9.24 2.15
N ASP A 178 65.75 10.01 1.20
CA ASP A 178 66.10 11.43 1.35
C ASP A 178 65.03 12.40 0.80
N GLU A 179 63.86 11.90 0.37
CA GLU A 179 62.77 12.73 -0.19
C GLU A 179 62.00 13.45 0.93
N GLU A 180 62.24 14.76 1.08
CA GLU A 180 61.52 15.64 2.01
C GLU A 180 60.14 16.07 1.50
N ASP A 181 59.85 15.94 0.20
CA ASP A 181 58.58 16.40 -0.37
C ASP A 181 57.42 15.46 0.02
N PRO A 182 56.44 15.96 0.81
CA PRO A 182 55.27 15.16 1.18
C PRO A 182 54.43 14.73 -0.03
N ALA A 183 54.47 15.46 -1.15
CA ALA A 183 53.77 15.07 -2.37
C ALA A 183 54.34 13.77 -2.97
N HIS A 184 55.66 13.59 -2.96
CA HIS A 184 56.31 12.38 -3.47
C HIS A 184 56.05 11.15 -2.58
N ARG A 185 55.82 11.35 -1.29
CA ARG A 185 55.43 10.28 -0.34
C ARG A 185 53.98 9.84 -0.50
N LEU A 186 53.09 10.76 -0.85
CA LEU A 186 51.66 10.49 -1.06
C LEU A 186 51.33 9.99 -2.47
N ALA A 187 52.25 10.18 -3.43
CA ALA A 187 51.99 9.83 -4.81
C ALA A 187 52.00 8.32 -5.05
N GLU A 188 50.99 7.86 -5.79
CA GLU A 188 50.86 6.49 -6.25
C GLU A 188 51.48 6.32 -7.64
N LEU A 189 52.03 5.13 -7.89
CA LEU A 189 52.52 4.76 -9.21
C LEU A 189 51.34 4.30 -10.07
N GLU A 190 50.96 5.09 -11.06
CA GLU A 190 49.92 4.72 -12.02
C GLU A 190 50.54 4.00 -13.21
N VAL A 191 50.08 2.77 -13.44
CA VAL A 191 50.54 1.89 -14.52
C VAL A 191 49.38 1.67 -15.47
N THR A 192 49.43 2.30 -16.63
CA THR A 192 48.43 2.17 -17.68
C THR A 192 48.84 1.07 -18.64
N LEU A 193 47.96 0.09 -18.90
CA LEU A 193 48.26 -1.06 -19.79
C LEU A 193 47.09 -1.37 -20.74
N PRO A 194 47.36 -1.84 -21.97
CA PRO A 194 46.35 -2.29 -22.93
C PRO A 194 45.86 -3.72 -22.63
N ARG A 195 45.33 -3.95 -21.43
CA ARG A 195 44.87 -5.27 -20.97
C ARG A 195 43.35 -5.32 -20.86
N GLN A 196 42.75 -6.40 -21.39
CA GLN A 196 41.29 -6.55 -21.41
C GLN A 196 40.66 -6.55 -20.01
N LEU A 197 41.30 -7.19 -19.02
CA LEU A 197 40.81 -7.20 -17.63
C LEU A 197 40.66 -5.76 -17.08
N LEU A 198 41.63 -4.89 -17.37
CA LEU A 198 41.67 -3.52 -16.84
C LEU A 198 40.60 -2.61 -17.45
N GLN A 199 39.93 -3.01 -18.53
CA GLN A 199 38.84 -2.22 -19.13
C GLN A 199 37.65 -2.08 -18.17
N ASP A 200 37.45 -3.07 -17.30
CA ASP A 200 36.27 -3.17 -16.45
C ASP A 200 36.59 -3.02 -14.95
N VAL A 201 37.87 -3.11 -14.55
CA VAL A 201 38.28 -3.05 -13.14
C VAL A 201 39.68 -2.45 -13.00
N ASP A 202 39.87 -1.58 -12.02
CA ASP A 202 41.21 -1.11 -11.61
C ASP A 202 41.81 -2.10 -10.60
N ILE A 203 43.12 -2.31 -10.65
CA ILE A 203 43.83 -3.12 -9.65
C ILE A 203 44.71 -2.21 -8.81
N VAL A 204 44.48 -2.19 -7.51
CA VAL A 204 45.27 -1.40 -6.55
C VAL A 204 46.07 -2.35 -5.67
N VAL A 205 47.38 -2.13 -5.61
CA VAL A 205 48.29 -2.86 -4.73
C VAL A 205 48.61 -1.96 -3.56
N SER A 206 48.45 -2.47 -2.34
CA SER A 206 48.76 -1.69 -1.15
C SER A 206 50.26 -1.32 -1.09
N PRO A 207 50.61 -0.20 -0.47
CA PRO A 207 52.01 0.11 -0.13
C PRO A 207 52.56 -0.89 0.92
N CYS A 208 53.89 -0.93 1.09
CA CYS A 208 54.49 -1.65 2.22
C CYS A 208 54.13 -0.96 3.56
N ARG A 209 54.08 -1.73 4.67
CA ARG A 209 53.72 -1.20 6.00
C ARG A 209 54.58 -0.02 6.45
N GLY A 210 55.87 -0.04 6.12
CA GLY A 210 56.80 1.05 6.40
C GLY A 210 56.47 2.37 5.68
N SER A 211 55.58 2.35 4.67
CA SER A 211 55.07 3.54 3.99
C SER A 211 53.68 3.94 4.51
N GLN A 212 52.71 3.02 4.49
CA GLN A 212 51.35 3.29 4.96
C GLN A 212 50.65 1.96 5.35
N PRO A 213 49.86 1.93 6.44
CA PRO A 213 49.05 0.77 6.79
C PRO A 213 48.01 0.42 5.72
N ALA A 214 47.69 -0.87 5.56
CA ALA A 214 46.66 -1.31 4.62
C ALA A 214 45.26 -0.77 4.95
N SER A 215 44.94 -0.57 6.23
CA SER A 215 43.64 -0.02 6.65
C SER A 215 43.45 1.42 6.19
N THR A 216 44.46 2.27 6.32
CA THR A 216 44.44 3.63 5.77
C THR A 216 44.37 3.63 4.25
N THR A 217 45.01 2.66 3.59
CA THR A 217 44.87 2.50 2.13
C THR A 217 43.43 2.17 1.73
N LEU A 218 42.70 1.40 2.54
CA LEU A 218 41.28 1.14 2.31
C LEU A 218 40.42 2.37 2.64
N GLU A 219 40.76 3.16 3.67
CA GLU A 219 40.05 4.42 4.01
C GLU A 219 39.95 5.36 2.80
N ASP A 220 41.02 5.49 2.02
CA ASP A 220 41.05 6.36 0.83
C ASP A 220 40.08 5.92 -0.29
N TYR A 221 39.57 4.68 -0.26
CA TYR A 221 38.88 4.06 -1.38
C TYR A 221 37.51 3.47 -1.07
N VAL A 222 37.27 2.97 0.15
CA VAL A 222 36.04 2.21 0.48
C VAL A 222 34.76 3.04 0.26
N ASP A 223 34.83 4.38 0.40
CA ASP A 223 33.69 5.27 0.15
C ASP A 223 33.45 5.59 -1.34
N HIS A 224 34.38 5.23 -2.23
CA HIS A 224 34.41 5.68 -3.62
C HIS A 224 34.43 4.54 -4.64
N VAL A 225 34.84 3.33 -4.24
CA VAL A 225 34.91 2.15 -5.11
C VAL A 225 34.32 0.90 -4.47
N GLN A 226 33.76 0.03 -5.31
CA GLN A 226 33.30 -1.27 -4.86
C GLN A 226 34.48 -2.24 -4.79
N SER A 227 34.97 -2.47 -3.58
CA SER A 227 36.21 -3.19 -3.34
C SER A 227 36.01 -4.72 -3.34
N VAL A 228 36.88 -5.43 -4.06
CA VAL A 228 37.11 -6.87 -3.92
C VAL A 228 38.51 -7.04 -3.31
N ILE A 229 38.58 -7.60 -2.10
CA ILE A 229 39.85 -7.68 -1.35
C ILE A 229 40.49 -9.06 -1.53
N VAL A 230 41.76 -9.06 -1.91
CA VAL A 230 42.63 -10.24 -1.96
C VAL A 230 43.76 -10.05 -0.95
N TYR A 231 43.97 -11.02 -0.08
CA TYR A 231 45.07 -11.02 0.87
C TYR A 231 46.06 -12.15 0.53
N ALA A 232 47.24 -11.77 0.06
CA ALA A 232 48.30 -12.68 -0.35
C ALA A 232 49.18 -13.11 0.83
N VAL A 233 49.27 -14.41 1.08
CA VAL A 233 50.06 -15.02 2.16
C VAL A 233 51.24 -15.75 1.53
N SER A 234 52.47 -15.53 2.01
CA SER A 234 53.64 -16.30 1.57
C SER A 234 54.10 -17.30 2.62
N GLU A 235 53.97 -16.95 3.90
CA GLU A 235 54.44 -17.77 5.02
C GLU A 235 53.41 -18.83 5.44
N GLU A 236 53.83 -19.77 6.29
CA GLU A 236 52.92 -20.78 6.84
C GLU A 236 51.91 -20.20 7.83
N LEU A 237 52.33 -19.16 8.58
CA LEU A 237 51.57 -18.49 9.64
C LEU A 237 51.50 -16.99 9.40
N LEU A 238 50.48 -16.36 9.97
CA LEU A 238 50.39 -14.91 10.13
C LEU A 238 51.31 -14.48 11.27
N SER A 239 52.06 -13.40 11.06
CA SER A 239 52.81 -12.72 12.12
C SER A 239 51.86 -11.90 13.01
N THR A 240 52.32 -11.49 14.19
CA THR A 240 51.53 -10.63 15.10
C THR A 240 51.06 -9.34 14.42
N GLN A 241 51.90 -8.73 13.59
CA GLN A 241 51.55 -7.54 12.83
C GLN A 241 50.50 -7.83 11.74
N ASP A 242 50.52 -9.02 11.12
CA ASP A 242 49.49 -9.42 10.15
C ASP A 242 48.12 -9.59 10.85
N GLU A 243 48.13 -10.16 12.05
CA GLU A 243 46.93 -10.33 12.87
C GLU A 243 46.35 -8.98 13.31
N GLU A 244 47.20 -8.03 13.73
CA GLU A 244 46.80 -6.66 14.06
C GLU A 244 46.18 -5.93 12.86
N GLU A 245 46.82 -5.99 11.69
CA GLU A 245 46.34 -5.38 10.45
C GLU A 245 44.98 -5.96 10.03
N LEU A 246 44.84 -7.28 10.03
CA LEU A 246 43.58 -7.95 9.71
C LEU A 246 42.51 -7.67 10.75
N THR A 247 42.87 -7.49 12.02
CA THR A 247 41.92 -7.11 13.08
C THR A 247 41.42 -5.68 12.88
N ASP A 248 42.29 -4.73 12.55
CA ASP A 248 41.92 -3.34 12.26
C ASP A 248 41.00 -3.26 11.02
N ILE A 249 41.37 -3.97 9.94
CA ILE A 249 40.53 -4.05 8.73
C ILE A 249 39.15 -4.60 9.07
N LYS A 250 39.05 -5.67 9.88
CA LYS A 250 37.77 -6.26 10.25
C LYS A 250 36.91 -5.34 11.11
N ALA A 251 37.53 -4.62 12.03
CA ALA A 251 36.86 -3.71 12.95
C ALA A 251 36.26 -2.51 12.20
N LYS A 252 37.02 -1.93 11.26
CA LYS A 252 36.59 -0.79 10.43
C LYS A 252 35.68 -1.22 9.28
N TYR A 253 35.97 -2.35 8.66
CA TYR A 253 35.35 -2.80 7.41
C TYR A 253 34.80 -4.22 7.53
N LYS A 254 33.49 -4.35 7.35
CA LYS A 254 32.82 -5.67 7.28
C LYS A 254 32.85 -6.23 5.86
N LEU A 255 34.04 -6.27 5.27
CA LEU A 255 34.24 -6.68 3.87
C LEU A 255 34.72 -8.14 3.78
N PRO A 256 34.20 -8.93 2.82
CA PRO A 256 34.73 -10.25 2.52
C PRO A 256 36.15 -10.18 1.96
N ILE A 257 37.02 -11.08 2.41
CA ILE A 257 38.42 -11.20 1.97
C ILE A 257 38.69 -12.57 1.33
N PHE A 258 39.38 -12.55 0.19
CA PHE A 258 39.92 -13.72 -0.48
C PHE A 258 41.39 -13.91 -0.09
N PHE A 259 41.65 -14.85 0.82
CA PHE A 259 43.00 -15.21 1.25
C PHE A 259 43.61 -16.22 0.27
N ILE A 260 44.82 -15.97 -0.22
CA ILE A 260 45.53 -16.92 -1.09
C ILE A 260 46.98 -17.12 -0.69
N ARG A 261 47.38 -18.39 -0.57
CA ARG A 261 48.79 -18.76 -0.37
C ARG A 261 49.53 -18.73 -1.71
N THR A 262 50.70 -18.10 -1.73
CA THR A 262 51.48 -17.81 -2.93
C THR A 262 52.76 -18.64 -3.06
N THR A 263 53.07 -19.49 -2.09
CA THR A 263 54.25 -20.37 -2.08
C THR A 263 53.97 -21.72 -2.77
N PRO A 264 54.87 -22.22 -3.65
CA PRO A 264 54.73 -23.53 -4.28
C PRO A 264 54.87 -24.69 -3.27
N LYS A 265 54.14 -25.79 -3.51
CA LYS A 265 54.08 -26.96 -2.62
C LYS A 265 55.41 -27.67 -2.34
N ASP A 266 56.45 -27.46 -3.14
CA ASP A 266 57.72 -28.21 -3.03
C ASP A 266 58.52 -27.94 -1.74
N LYS A 267 58.10 -26.98 -0.91
CA LYS A 267 58.65 -26.74 0.43
C LYS A 267 57.87 -27.39 1.59
N LEU A 268 56.71 -27.98 1.32
CA LEU A 268 55.82 -28.51 2.36
C LEU A 268 55.88 -30.05 2.36
N ILE A 269 56.56 -30.58 3.37
CA ILE A 269 56.47 -32.00 3.75
C ILE A 269 54.99 -32.32 3.99
N SER A 270 54.55 -33.44 3.42
CA SER A 270 53.19 -33.97 3.54
C SER A 270 52.76 -34.11 5.00
N SER A 271 51.83 -33.27 5.46
CA SER A 271 50.94 -33.66 6.56
C SER A 271 49.79 -34.46 5.95
N SER A 272 49.93 -35.78 6.06
CA SER A 272 48.95 -36.80 5.72
C SER A 272 47.92 -36.96 6.84
N ASP A 273 47.30 -35.87 7.31
CA ASP A 273 46.20 -35.93 8.27
C ASP A 273 45.12 -34.91 7.91
N GLY A 274 43.85 -35.33 7.97
CA GLY A 274 42.68 -34.55 7.56
C GLY A 274 42.33 -33.35 8.44
N GLY A 275 43.32 -32.70 9.06
CA GLY A 275 43.18 -31.49 9.87
C GLY A 275 43.21 -30.19 9.03
N CYS A 276 42.63 -29.12 9.55
CA CYS A 276 42.76 -27.78 8.99
C CYS A 276 44.22 -27.28 9.11
N SER A 277 44.70 -26.45 8.17
CA SER A 277 46.06 -25.90 8.26
C SER A 277 46.21 -24.89 9.42
N PRO A 278 47.43 -24.65 9.92
CA PRO A 278 47.67 -23.66 10.99
C PRO A 278 47.16 -22.25 10.63
N LEU A 279 47.32 -21.84 9.36
CA LEU A 279 46.76 -20.58 8.84
C LEU A 279 45.22 -20.56 8.90
N HIS A 280 44.57 -21.68 8.61
CA HIS A 280 43.11 -21.78 8.70
C HIS A 280 42.64 -21.60 10.16
N GLU A 281 43.38 -22.15 11.13
CA GLU A 281 43.09 -21.97 12.54
C GLU A 281 43.23 -20.50 12.97
N GLN A 282 44.36 -19.84 12.64
CA GLN A 282 44.55 -18.41 12.92
C GLN A 282 43.43 -17.54 12.32
N LEU A 283 43.08 -17.75 11.05
CA LEU A 283 42.00 -17.01 10.40
C LEU A 283 40.61 -17.32 11.00
N THR A 284 40.44 -18.50 11.58
CA THR A 284 39.22 -18.87 12.31
C THR A 284 39.15 -18.18 13.67
N GLU A 285 40.27 -18.06 14.38
CA GLU A 285 40.39 -17.34 15.66
C GLU A 285 40.18 -15.84 15.48
N LEU A 286 40.73 -15.26 14.41
CA LEU A 286 40.42 -13.91 13.96
C LEU A 286 38.98 -13.75 13.47
N GLY A 287 38.21 -14.85 13.38
CA GLY A 287 36.80 -14.89 13.01
C GLY A 287 36.51 -14.54 11.55
N TYR A 288 37.47 -14.72 10.66
CA TYR A 288 37.26 -14.64 9.21
C TYR A 288 36.64 -15.93 8.67
N LEU A 289 37.05 -17.09 9.19
CA LEU A 289 36.55 -18.42 8.79
C LEU A 289 35.67 -19.04 9.90
N LYS A 290 34.86 -20.06 9.55
CA LYS A 290 33.98 -20.79 10.50
C LYS A 290 34.56 -22.17 10.82
N ARG A 291 34.55 -22.57 12.11
CA ARG A 291 34.99 -23.91 12.57
C ARG A 291 34.13 -25.03 11.92
N GLY A 292 34.79 -26.04 11.36
CA GLY A 292 34.15 -27.29 10.89
C GLY A 292 33.70 -27.31 9.42
N ILE A 293 33.95 -26.26 8.62
CA ILE A 293 33.68 -26.25 7.18
C ILE A 293 35.01 -26.10 6.43
N CYS A 294 35.59 -27.22 5.99
CA CYS A 294 36.67 -27.19 5.00
C CYS A 294 36.04 -26.73 3.67
N SER A 295 36.06 -25.44 3.41
CA SER A 295 35.24 -24.77 2.39
C SER A 295 35.72 -25.08 0.97
N CYS A 296 35.27 -26.20 0.43
CA CYS A 296 35.27 -26.50 -1.01
C CYS A 296 33.85 -26.51 -1.63
N GLY A 297 32.83 -26.05 -0.90
CA GLY A 297 31.44 -26.04 -1.35
C GLY A 297 30.96 -24.65 -1.79
N ALA A 298 30.31 -24.58 -2.95
CA ALA A 298 29.60 -23.39 -3.42
C ALA A 298 28.54 -22.94 -2.41
N ALA A 299 28.59 -21.67 -1.98
CA ALA A 299 27.56 -21.09 -1.14
C ALA A 299 26.20 -21.07 -1.88
N GLY A 300 25.11 -21.32 -1.16
CA GLY A 300 23.76 -21.16 -1.67
C GLY A 300 23.48 -19.70 -2.08
N SER A 301 22.64 -19.51 -3.09
CA SER A 301 22.24 -18.19 -3.58
C SER A 301 21.51 -17.40 -2.50
N GLY A 302 22.20 -16.44 -1.85
CA GLY A 302 21.57 -15.47 -0.92
C GLY A 302 22.27 -15.23 0.42
N SER A 303 23.39 -15.88 0.74
CA SER A 303 24.21 -15.54 1.92
C SER A 303 25.31 -14.53 1.59
N PRO A 304 25.73 -13.65 2.54
CA PRO A 304 26.88 -12.77 2.33
C PRO A 304 28.09 -13.58 1.85
N ALA A 305 28.87 -13.02 0.92
CA ALA A 305 30.05 -13.69 0.39
C ALA A 305 30.96 -14.07 1.56
N PRO A 306 31.20 -15.36 1.82
CA PRO A 306 32.06 -15.75 2.92
C PRO A 306 33.50 -15.38 2.58
N ASN A 307 34.30 -15.06 3.61
CA ASN A 307 35.74 -15.07 3.44
C ASN A 307 36.19 -16.44 2.94
N LEU A 308 37.18 -16.47 2.07
CA LEU A 308 37.63 -17.70 1.42
C LEU A 308 39.15 -17.83 1.56
N LEU A 309 39.62 -18.96 2.08
CA LEU A 309 41.04 -19.33 2.10
C LEU A 309 41.34 -20.33 0.97
N VAL A 310 42.31 -19.97 0.13
CA VAL A 310 42.82 -20.82 -0.95
C VAL A 310 44.30 -21.13 -0.69
N GLU A 311 44.58 -22.36 -0.29
CA GLU A 311 45.94 -22.80 0.07
C GLU A 311 46.84 -23.19 -1.10
N GLN A 312 46.27 -23.31 -2.31
CA GLN A 312 47.00 -23.71 -3.53
C GLN A 312 46.94 -22.57 -4.54
N PHE A 313 48.10 -22.01 -4.90
CA PHE A 313 48.16 -20.84 -5.78
C PHE A 313 47.55 -21.11 -7.17
N GLU A 314 47.62 -22.35 -7.67
CA GLU A 314 47.02 -22.77 -8.94
C GLU A 314 45.49 -22.64 -8.94
N LYS A 315 44.88 -22.57 -7.75
CA LYS A 315 43.44 -22.32 -7.56
C LYS A 315 43.09 -20.84 -7.47
N LEU A 316 44.00 -19.91 -7.80
CA LEU A 316 43.69 -18.47 -7.94
C LEU A 316 42.47 -18.21 -8.83
N ARG A 317 42.17 -19.11 -9.78
CA ARG A 317 40.95 -19.07 -10.59
C ARG A 317 39.64 -18.97 -9.79
N LEU A 318 39.62 -19.44 -8.54
CA LEU A 318 38.46 -19.31 -7.63
C LEU A 318 38.13 -17.84 -7.29
N LEU A 319 39.08 -16.92 -7.49
CA LEU A 319 38.84 -15.49 -7.35
C LEU A 319 37.69 -15.02 -8.24
N SER A 320 37.55 -15.57 -9.45
CA SER A 320 36.45 -15.21 -10.35
C SER A 320 35.07 -15.44 -9.73
N GLY A 321 34.87 -16.59 -9.07
CA GLY A 321 33.64 -16.92 -8.35
C GLY A 321 33.42 -16.01 -7.14
N PHE A 322 34.48 -15.76 -6.37
CA PHE A 322 34.44 -14.87 -5.20
C PHE A 322 34.10 -13.43 -5.59
N SER A 323 34.82 -12.85 -6.55
CA SER A 323 34.57 -11.50 -7.06
C SER A 323 33.15 -11.35 -7.56
N ARG A 324 32.66 -12.33 -8.34
CA ARG A 324 31.27 -12.33 -8.82
C ARG A 324 30.27 -12.30 -7.65
N GLN A 325 30.48 -13.10 -6.61
CA GLN A 325 29.58 -13.16 -5.46
C GLN A 325 29.55 -11.84 -4.67
N VAL A 326 30.73 -11.24 -4.40
CA VAL A 326 30.84 -9.95 -3.69
C VAL A 326 30.13 -8.84 -4.46
N LEU A 327 30.44 -8.73 -5.77
CA LEU A 327 29.86 -7.71 -6.65
C LEU A 327 28.36 -7.89 -6.87
N GLN A 328 27.91 -9.13 -7.04
CA GLN A 328 26.50 -9.47 -7.19
C GLN A 328 25.70 -9.05 -5.95
N MET A 329 26.22 -9.26 -4.75
CA MET A 329 25.51 -8.91 -3.52
C MET A 329 25.28 -7.41 -3.40
N HIS A 330 26.29 -6.61 -3.71
CA HIS A 330 26.17 -5.16 -3.74
C HIS A 330 25.05 -4.68 -4.68
N LEU A 331 24.97 -5.23 -5.91
CA LEU A 331 23.90 -4.87 -6.84
C LEU A 331 22.51 -5.35 -6.37
N VAL A 332 22.42 -6.53 -5.76
CA VAL A 332 21.17 -7.07 -5.22
C VAL A 332 20.62 -6.19 -4.11
N ASP A 333 21.46 -5.77 -3.18
CA ASP A 333 21.06 -4.92 -2.05
C ASP A 333 20.54 -3.56 -2.54
N ALA A 334 21.27 -2.93 -3.47
CA ALA A 334 20.84 -1.66 -4.03
C ALA A 334 19.56 -1.77 -4.88
N ALA A 335 19.42 -2.84 -5.69
CA ALA A 335 18.19 -3.10 -6.41
C ALA A 335 17.01 -3.38 -5.46
N MET A 336 17.27 -4.04 -4.32
CA MET A 336 16.27 -4.29 -3.28
C MET A 336 15.80 -3.00 -2.60
N VAL A 337 16.72 -2.12 -2.18
CA VAL A 337 16.37 -0.81 -1.60
C VAL A 337 15.54 0.01 -2.59
N LEU A 338 15.96 0.06 -3.86
CA LEU A 338 15.23 0.80 -4.89
C LEU A 338 13.83 0.21 -5.13
N ASN A 339 13.69 -1.12 -5.18
CA ASN A 339 12.40 -1.78 -5.32
C ASN A 339 11.47 -1.57 -4.10
N MET A 340 12.02 -1.55 -2.88
CA MET A 340 11.27 -1.23 -1.68
C MET A 340 10.66 0.18 -1.74
N VAL A 341 11.44 1.17 -2.20
CA VAL A 341 10.95 2.55 -2.38
C VAL A 341 9.81 2.58 -3.40
N HIS A 342 9.97 1.92 -4.55
CA HIS A 342 8.93 1.89 -5.58
C HIS A 342 7.64 1.22 -5.06
N SER A 343 7.77 0.08 -4.38
CA SER A 343 6.63 -0.67 -3.84
C SER A 343 5.89 0.15 -2.78
N ARG A 344 6.62 0.75 -1.83
CA ARG A 344 6.05 1.65 -0.82
C ARG A 344 5.25 2.79 -1.46
N CYS A 345 5.82 3.45 -2.47
CA CYS A 345 5.16 4.56 -3.14
C CYS A 345 3.94 4.11 -3.98
N LEU A 346 3.96 2.91 -4.57
CA LEU A 346 2.79 2.34 -5.27
C LEU A 346 1.67 1.98 -4.31
N ASP A 347 2.01 1.39 -3.16
CA ASP A 347 1.03 1.01 -2.15
C ASP A 347 0.35 2.25 -1.56
N LEU A 348 1.04 3.39 -1.47
CA LEU A 348 0.40 4.68 -1.12
C LEU A 348 -0.70 5.08 -2.12
N PHE A 349 -0.48 4.90 -3.44
CA PHE A 349 -1.53 5.18 -4.43
C PHE A 349 -2.73 4.26 -4.29
N ILE A 350 -2.49 2.98 -4.01
CA ILE A 350 -3.52 1.95 -3.88
C ILE A 350 -4.30 2.13 -2.58
N ASN A 351 -3.63 2.31 -1.44
CA ASN A 351 -4.29 2.50 -0.14
C ASN A 351 -5.11 3.79 -0.14
N LYS A 352 -4.58 4.88 -0.73
CA LYS A 352 -5.34 6.13 -0.85
C LYS A 352 -6.60 5.97 -1.71
N ALA A 353 -6.55 5.13 -2.75
CA ALA A 353 -7.73 4.78 -3.53
C ALA A 353 -8.82 4.15 -2.64
N PHE A 354 -8.42 3.17 -1.82
CA PHE A 354 -9.33 2.47 -0.93
C PHE A 354 -9.91 3.40 0.12
N ASP A 355 -9.09 4.23 0.76
CA ASP A 355 -9.55 5.21 1.75
C ASP A 355 -10.57 6.18 1.14
N MET A 356 -10.27 6.74 -0.03
CA MET A 356 -11.18 7.67 -0.72
C MET A 356 -12.51 7.01 -1.08
N ARG A 357 -12.48 5.80 -1.65
CA ARG A 357 -13.70 5.05 -1.99
C ARG A 357 -14.51 4.72 -0.74
N ARG A 358 -13.84 4.33 0.34
CA ARG A 358 -14.47 4.07 1.63
C ARG A 358 -15.17 5.34 2.15
N ASP A 359 -14.51 6.48 2.09
CA ASP A 359 -15.07 7.76 2.54
C ASP A 359 -16.29 8.16 1.70
N LEU A 360 -16.24 7.98 0.38
CA LEU A 360 -17.36 8.24 -0.53
C LEU A 360 -18.56 7.31 -0.30
N GLN A 361 -18.35 6.09 0.17
CA GLN A 361 -19.44 5.15 0.46
C GLN A 361 -19.99 5.29 1.89
N ILE A 362 -19.11 5.52 2.87
CA ILE A 362 -19.48 5.54 4.29
C ILE A 362 -20.05 6.90 4.69
N THR A 363 -19.49 8.01 4.20
CA THR A 363 -19.91 9.35 4.62
C THR A 363 -21.38 9.63 4.31
N PRO A 364 -21.91 9.35 3.10
CA PRO A 364 -23.33 9.52 2.81
C PRO A 364 -24.22 8.64 3.70
N LYS A 365 -23.82 7.38 3.94
CA LYS A 365 -24.56 6.48 4.84
C LYS A 365 -24.60 6.97 6.28
N ARG A 366 -23.51 7.58 6.76
CA ARG A 366 -23.45 8.19 8.10
C ARG A 366 -24.35 9.41 8.19
N LEU A 367 -24.31 10.30 7.20
CA LEU A 367 -25.20 11.48 7.13
C LEU A 367 -26.67 11.07 7.09
N GLU A 368 -26.99 10.06 6.29
CA GLU A 368 -28.33 9.48 6.18
C GLU A 368 -28.80 8.84 7.48
N TYR A 369 -27.93 8.09 8.16
CA TYR A 369 -28.23 7.54 9.49
C TYR A 369 -28.48 8.64 10.53
N THR A 370 -27.66 9.71 10.52
CA THR A 370 -27.87 10.87 11.39
C THR A 370 -29.21 11.55 11.11
N ARG A 371 -29.58 11.71 9.83
CA ARG A 371 -30.88 12.24 9.41
C ARG A 371 -32.03 11.37 9.92
N GLN A 372 -31.93 10.05 9.75
CA GLN A 372 -32.94 9.11 10.21
C GLN A 372 -33.12 9.18 11.74
N LYS A 373 -32.02 9.17 12.50
CA LYS A 373 -32.07 9.22 13.96
C LYS A 373 -32.65 10.53 14.49
N GLU A 374 -32.34 11.66 13.85
CA GLU A 374 -32.94 12.93 14.21
C GLU A 374 -34.44 12.98 13.86
N SER A 375 -34.85 12.42 12.71
CA SER A 375 -36.26 12.35 12.32
C SER A 375 -37.08 11.45 13.25
N GLU A 376 -36.57 10.27 13.62
CA GLU A 376 -37.19 9.37 14.60
C GLU A 376 -37.39 10.07 15.96
N LEU A 377 -36.41 10.89 16.36
CA LEU A 377 -36.46 11.64 17.60
C LEU A 377 -37.48 12.79 17.55
N TYR A 378 -37.53 13.53 16.43
CA TYR A 378 -38.54 14.55 16.17
C TYR A 378 -39.96 13.98 16.21
N GLU A 379 -40.21 12.86 15.53
CA GLU A 379 -41.50 12.18 15.53
C GLU A 379 -41.90 11.71 16.93
N SER A 380 -40.96 11.12 17.67
CA SER A 380 -41.17 10.67 19.05
C SER A 380 -41.57 11.83 19.97
N LEU A 381 -40.87 12.97 19.87
CA LEU A 381 -41.17 14.15 20.67
C LEU A 381 -42.49 14.82 20.28
N MET A 382 -42.84 14.83 19.00
CA MET A 382 -44.15 15.31 18.53
C MET A 382 -45.28 14.44 19.10
N MET A 383 -45.14 13.12 19.05
CA MET A 383 -46.10 12.17 19.62
C MET A 383 -46.24 12.31 21.14
N ILE A 384 -45.12 12.51 21.85
CA ILE A 384 -45.14 12.74 23.30
C ILE A 384 -45.80 14.08 23.62
N SER A 385 -45.52 15.14 22.86
CA SER A 385 -46.17 16.45 23.03
C SER A 385 -47.68 16.37 22.85
N ASP A 386 -48.15 15.64 21.84
CA ASP A 386 -49.59 15.43 21.60
C ASP A 386 -50.25 14.63 22.73
N ARG A 387 -49.59 13.60 23.26
CA ARG A 387 -50.07 12.81 24.41
C ARG A 387 -50.03 13.62 25.72
N LYS A 388 -48.98 14.41 25.94
CA LYS A 388 -48.80 15.28 27.11
C LYS A 388 -49.70 16.52 27.06
N GLN A 389 -50.27 16.89 25.91
CA GLN A 389 -51.26 17.96 25.84
C GLN A 389 -52.49 17.66 26.70
N GLU A 390 -52.93 16.39 26.75
CA GLU A 390 -54.06 15.97 27.57
C GLU A 390 -53.67 15.92 29.05
N GLU A 391 -52.48 15.42 29.38
CA GLU A 391 -51.97 15.48 30.77
C GLU A 391 -51.74 16.91 31.27
N LEU A 392 -51.24 17.82 30.42
CA LEU A 392 -51.08 19.25 30.71
C LEU A 392 -52.44 19.92 30.94
N LYS A 393 -53.44 19.56 30.14
CA LYS A 393 -54.82 20.01 30.33
C LYS A 393 -55.35 19.55 31.68
N ASP A 394 -55.18 18.27 32.03
CA ASP A 394 -55.64 17.72 33.31
C ASP A 394 -54.90 18.36 34.49
N MET A 395 -53.58 18.54 34.39
CA MET A 395 -52.78 19.24 35.40
C MET A 395 -53.20 20.70 35.59
N ILE A 396 -53.53 21.42 34.51
CA ILE A 396 -54.02 22.79 34.57
C ILE A 396 -55.42 22.81 35.22
N VAL A 397 -56.29 21.86 34.88
CA VAL A 397 -57.62 21.72 35.50
C VAL A 397 -57.51 21.42 36.99
N GLU A 398 -56.67 20.46 37.39
CA GLU A 398 -56.42 20.11 38.79
C GLU A 398 -55.83 21.29 39.57
N THR A 399 -54.89 22.02 38.97
CA THR A 399 -54.27 23.18 39.62
C THR A 399 -55.25 24.34 39.75
N LEU A 400 -56.08 24.60 38.72
CA LEU A 400 -57.16 25.57 38.78
C LEU A 400 -58.18 25.21 39.87
N ASN A 401 -58.57 23.93 39.94
CA ASN A 401 -59.54 23.45 40.93
C ASN A 401 -58.97 23.51 42.36
N SER A 402 -57.71 23.10 42.55
CA SER A 402 -57.02 23.14 43.85
C SER A 402 -56.81 24.56 44.36
N MET A 403 -56.56 25.52 43.47
CA MET A 403 -56.34 26.92 43.85
C MET A 403 -57.63 27.75 43.86
N ARG A 404 -58.75 27.20 43.40
CA ARG A 404 -60.00 27.94 43.18
C ARG A 404 -60.46 28.66 44.44
N GLU A 405 -60.60 27.95 45.56
CA GLU A 405 -61.05 28.56 46.81
C GLU A 405 -60.04 29.59 47.34
N GLN A 406 -58.75 29.28 47.27
CA GLN A 406 -57.69 30.17 47.71
C GLN A 406 -57.64 31.47 46.89
N LEU A 407 -57.81 31.41 45.57
CA LEU A 407 -57.85 32.59 44.69
C LEU A 407 -59.10 33.44 44.93
N LEU A 408 -60.24 32.81 45.21
CA LEU A 408 -61.48 33.50 45.56
C LEU A 408 -61.35 34.23 46.90
N GLU A 409 -60.70 33.60 47.87
CA GLU A 409 -60.43 34.19 49.18
C GLU A 409 -59.42 35.34 49.11
N ASP A 410 -58.31 35.15 48.36
CA ASP A 410 -57.32 36.19 48.10
C ASP A 410 -57.94 37.41 47.38
N ALA A 411 -58.85 37.19 46.43
CA ALA A 411 -59.56 38.26 45.75
C ALA A 411 -60.57 38.98 46.68
N ALA A 412 -61.26 38.25 47.56
CA ALA A 412 -62.19 38.82 48.53
C ALA A 412 -61.45 39.78 49.49
N ASN A 413 -60.27 39.36 49.95
CA ASN A 413 -59.44 40.06 50.92
C ASN A 413 -58.47 41.07 50.29
N MET A 414 -58.51 41.22 48.96
CA MET A 414 -57.60 42.11 48.23
C MET A 414 -57.86 43.59 48.56
N GLU A 415 -56.79 44.30 48.94
CA GLU A 415 -56.78 45.77 48.99
C GLU A 415 -56.31 46.35 47.65
N PHE A 416 -57.05 47.33 47.12
CA PHE A 416 -56.71 47.95 45.85
C PHE A 416 -55.64 49.03 46.04
N LYS A 417 -54.61 48.98 45.21
CA LYS A 417 -53.54 49.99 45.24
C LYS A 417 -54.03 51.26 44.57
N GLY A 418 -53.96 52.39 45.30
CA GLY A 418 -54.27 53.73 44.78
C GLY A 418 -55.76 54.05 44.62
N ILE A 419 -56.66 53.29 45.25
CA ILE A 419 -58.12 53.47 45.18
C ILE A 419 -58.69 53.47 46.60
N SER A 420 -59.30 54.58 47.02
CA SER A 420 -59.92 54.72 48.35
C SER A 420 -61.37 54.24 48.32
N ILE A 421 -61.67 53.07 48.89
CA ILE A 421 -63.06 52.57 48.97
C ILE A 421 -63.74 53.19 50.21
N PRO A 422 -64.88 53.89 50.06
CA PRO A 422 -65.64 54.37 51.22
C PRO A 422 -66.28 53.21 52.00
N GLN A 423 -66.38 53.33 53.33
CA GLN A 423 -66.87 52.28 54.25
C GLN A 423 -68.27 51.72 53.90
N ASN A 424 -69.04 52.43 53.09
CA ASN A 424 -70.42 52.10 52.74
C ASN A 424 -70.54 51.34 51.40
N GLY A 425 -69.43 51.14 50.67
CA GLY A 425 -69.39 50.33 49.45
C GLY A 425 -70.01 50.95 48.18
N GLU A 426 -70.49 52.20 48.24
CA GLU A 426 -71.14 52.93 47.13
C GLU A 426 -70.22 53.18 45.91
N PRO A 427 -70.79 53.41 44.70
CA PRO A 427 -70.06 53.31 43.44
C PRO A 427 -68.95 54.37 43.31
N ILE A 428 -67.72 53.88 43.27
CA ILE A 428 -66.54 54.60 42.79
C ILE A 428 -66.66 54.69 41.26
N GLY A 429 -66.19 55.76 40.62
CA GLY A 429 -66.43 56.04 39.20
C GLY A 429 -66.11 54.88 38.23
N VAL A 430 -66.66 54.98 37.01
CA VAL A 430 -66.57 53.91 35.98
C VAL A 430 -65.11 53.57 35.63
N GLN A 431 -64.17 54.50 35.78
CA GLN A 431 -62.74 54.23 35.54
C GLN A 431 -62.09 53.50 36.72
N GLU A 432 -62.46 53.83 37.95
CA GLU A 432 -61.96 53.19 39.16
C GLU A 432 -62.48 51.75 39.27
N VAL A 433 -63.75 51.49 38.94
CA VAL A 433 -64.29 50.11 38.88
C VAL A 433 -63.56 49.27 37.83
N LYS A 434 -63.25 49.85 36.65
CA LYS A 434 -62.43 49.17 35.64
C LYS A 434 -61.02 48.88 36.14
N SER A 435 -60.42 49.80 36.91
CA SER A 435 -59.11 49.61 37.55
C SER A 435 -59.15 48.52 38.63
N CYS A 436 -60.20 48.46 39.45
CA CYS A 436 -60.41 47.38 40.44
C CYS A 436 -60.52 46.01 39.74
N ILE A 437 -61.34 45.92 38.69
CA ILE A 437 -61.47 44.68 37.88
C ILE A 437 -60.10 44.31 37.28
N PHE A 438 -59.33 45.28 36.79
CA PHE A 438 -58.00 45.06 36.24
C PHE A 438 -57.03 44.53 37.30
N GLN A 439 -57.02 45.08 38.51
CA GLN A 439 -56.16 44.62 39.61
C GLN A 439 -56.53 43.20 40.10
N ILE A 440 -57.83 42.85 40.19
CA ILE A 440 -58.27 41.48 40.50
C ILE A 440 -57.78 40.51 39.43
N LYS A 441 -57.92 40.89 38.15
CA LYS A 441 -57.43 40.08 37.03
C LYS A 441 -55.92 39.87 37.11
N GLU A 442 -55.12 40.92 37.31
CA GLU A 442 -53.67 40.82 37.43
C GLU A 442 -53.23 39.91 38.59
N LEU A 443 -53.92 39.96 39.74
CA LEU A 443 -53.67 39.07 40.87
C LEU A 443 -53.88 37.60 40.49
N ILE A 444 -55.02 37.28 39.86
CA ILE A 444 -55.36 35.92 39.42
C ILE A 444 -54.36 35.44 38.36
N ILE A 445 -54.05 36.28 37.37
CA ILE A 445 -53.09 35.96 36.30
C ILE A 445 -51.71 35.67 36.89
N SER A 446 -51.25 36.48 37.86
CA SER A 446 -49.94 36.33 38.50
C SER A 446 -49.81 35.05 39.31
N ARG A 447 -50.79 34.77 40.17
CA ARG A 447 -50.80 33.55 40.99
C ARG A 447 -50.99 32.30 40.15
N LEU A 448 -51.85 32.34 39.14
CA LEU A 448 -52.06 31.22 38.21
C LEU A 448 -50.79 30.95 37.39
N ASN A 449 -50.16 31.99 36.84
CA ASN A 449 -48.95 31.85 36.04
C ASN A 449 -47.82 31.23 36.86
N GLN A 450 -47.61 31.67 38.11
CA GLN A 450 -46.60 31.08 38.99
C GLN A 450 -46.85 29.59 39.28
N ALA A 451 -48.10 29.22 39.59
CA ALA A 451 -48.44 27.82 39.91
C ALA A 451 -48.38 26.89 38.69
N VAL A 452 -48.90 27.34 37.54
CA VAL A 452 -48.88 26.58 36.28
C VAL A 452 -47.44 26.41 35.80
N VAL A 453 -46.63 27.47 35.82
CA VAL A 453 -45.23 27.43 35.38
C VAL A 453 -44.39 26.48 36.22
N ASN A 454 -44.51 26.52 37.56
CA ASN A 454 -43.71 25.66 38.44
C ASN A 454 -43.97 24.16 38.19
N LYS A 455 -45.21 23.76 37.88
CA LYS A 455 -45.54 22.39 37.50
C LYS A 455 -45.19 22.05 36.03
N LEU A 456 -45.14 23.04 35.15
CA LEU A 456 -44.76 22.87 33.73
C LEU A 456 -43.26 22.63 33.58
N ILE A 457 -42.43 23.35 34.36
CA ILE A 457 -40.96 23.25 34.32
C ILE A 457 -40.50 21.82 34.64
N SER A 458 -41.03 21.19 35.69
CA SER A 458 -40.67 19.81 36.06
C SER A 458 -41.03 18.78 34.99
N SER A 459 -42.11 19.01 34.23
CA SER A 459 -42.58 18.11 33.18
C SER A 459 -41.77 18.26 31.87
N VAL A 460 -41.32 19.48 31.56
CA VAL A 460 -40.51 19.79 30.36
C VAL A 460 -39.04 19.41 30.56
N ASP A 461 -38.51 19.53 31.78
CA ASP A 461 -37.15 19.16 32.14
C ASP A 461 -36.84 17.67 31.91
N TYR A 462 -37.82 16.79 32.13
CA TYR A 462 -37.70 15.35 31.84
C TYR A 462 -37.56 15.05 30.34
N LEU A 463 -38.29 15.78 29.48
CA LEU A 463 -38.19 15.65 28.02
C LEU A 463 -36.88 16.25 27.48
N ARG A 464 -36.39 17.31 28.14
CA ARG A 464 -35.11 17.99 27.84
C ARG A 464 -33.91 17.05 27.98
N GLU A 465 -33.78 16.33 29.10
CA GLU A 465 -32.62 15.48 29.37
C GLU A 465 -32.54 14.26 28.43
N SER A 466 -33.69 13.69 28.05
CA SER A 466 -33.76 12.56 27.12
C SER A 466 -33.35 12.93 25.68
N PHE A 467 -33.78 14.11 25.21
CA PHE A 467 -33.48 14.64 23.87
C PHE A 467 -32.02 15.06 23.72
N VAL A 468 -31.52 15.91 24.63
CA VAL A 468 -30.18 16.51 24.54
C VAL A 468 -29.07 15.47 24.71
N GLY A 469 -29.20 14.57 25.70
CA GLY A 469 -28.20 13.54 25.96
C GLY A 469 -28.03 12.53 24.83
N THR A 470 -29.07 12.32 24.00
CA THR A 470 -29.01 11.43 22.84
C THR A 470 -28.36 12.13 21.64
N LEU A 471 -28.72 13.39 21.38
CA LEU A 471 -28.15 14.18 20.30
C LEU A 471 -26.65 14.45 20.52
N GLU A 472 -26.25 14.79 21.75
CA GLU A 472 -24.86 15.09 22.12
C GLU A 472 -23.95 13.84 21.99
N ARG A 473 -24.48 12.64 22.24
CA ARG A 473 -23.76 11.37 21.99
C ARG A 473 -23.60 11.09 20.49
N CYS A 474 -24.62 11.38 19.69
CA CYS A 474 -24.55 11.23 18.23
C CYS A 474 -23.54 12.21 17.61
N LEU A 475 -23.55 13.47 18.04
CA LEU A 475 -22.62 14.51 17.58
C LEU A 475 -21.18 14.24 18.02
N ARG A 476 -20.94 13.83 19.27
CA ARG A 476 -19.60 13.41 19.73
C ARG A 476 -19.06 12.19 18.99
N SER A 477 -19.94 11.27 18.57
CA SER A 477 -19.55 10.13 17.73
C SER A 477 -19.12 10.57 16.33
N LEU A 478 -19.72 11.63 15.77
CA LEU A 478 -19.32 12.20 14.49
C LEU A 478 -17.97 12.93 14.61
N GLU A 479 -17.75 13.73 15.65
CA GLU A 479 -16.50 14.47 15.89
C GLU A 479 -15.29 13.56 16.13
N ARG A 480 -15.41 12.54 16.99
CA ARG A 480 -14.30 11.59 17.25
C ARG A 480 -13.85 10.83 16.00
N SER A 481 -14.71 10.71 14.99
CA SER A 481 -14.37 10.04 13.74
C SER A 481 -13.70 10.95 12.69
N GLN A 482 -13.59 12.26 12.95
CA GLN A 482 -13.05 13.26 12.01
C GLN A 482 -11.69 13.85 12.41
N GLN A 483 -11.11 13.44 13.55
CA GLN A 483 -9.80 13.91 14.01
C GLN A 483 -8.62 13.58 13.08
N GLU A 484 -8.84 12.81 12.01
CA GLU A 484 -7.82 12.50 10.99
C GLU A 484 -7.82 13.45 9.78
N CYS A 485 -8.81 14.34 9.61
CA CYS A 485 -8.87 15.24 8.44
C CYS A 485 -9.04 16.71 8.85
N SER A 486 -7.97 17.49 8.70
CA SER A 486 -7.82 18.88 9.14
C SER A 486 -8.64 19.90 8.33
N SER A 487 -9.97 19.86 8.40
CA SER A 487 -10.81 20.88 7.75
C SER A 487 -11.69 21.63 8.77
N HIS A 488 -11.35 22.90 8.99
CA HIS A 488 -12.04 23.83 9.90
C HIS A 488 -13.50 24.11 9.51
N VAL A 489 -13.88 23.87 8.25
CA VAL A 489 -15.23 24.16 7.70
C VAL A 489 -16.29 23.24 8.29
N THR A 490 -15.98 21.95 8.46
CA THR A 490 -16.87 20.94 9.05
C THR A 490 -17.22 21.28 10.50
N SER A 491 -16.24 21.77 11.26
CA SER A 491 -16.43 22.20 12.65
C SER A 491 -17.42 23.35 12.78
N ASN A 492 -17.50 24.24 11.79
CA ASN A 492 -18.40 25.39 11.83
C ASN A 492 -19.84 24.97 11.54
N HIS A 493 -20.05 24.03 10.62
CA HIS A 493 -21.37 23.45 10.36
C HIS A 493 -21.83 22.53 11.50
N LEU A 494 -20.92 21.75 12.09
CA LEU A 494 -21.21 21.03 13.33
C LEU A 494 -21.56 21.99 14.47
N LYS A 495 -20.84 23.12 14.64
CA LYS A 495 -21.21 24.18 15.58
C LYS A 495 -22.56 24.82 15.26
N GLN A 496 -22.95 24.95 13.99
CA GLN A 496 -24.29 25.44 13.62
C GLN A 496 -25.38 24.42 13.95
N ILE A 497 -25.14 23.13 13.71
CA ILE A 497 -26.01 22.02 14.11
C ILE A 497 -26.14 21.97 15.63
N LEU A 498 -25.02 22.13 16.33
CA LEU A 498 -24.93 22.21 17.77
C LEU A 498 -25.69 23.45 18.27
N ASN A 499 -25.51 24.62 17.65
CA ASN A 499 -26.22 25.86 17.99
C ASN A 499 -27.73 25.76 17.73
N ALA A 500 -28.17 25.05 16.69
CA ALA A 500 -29.59 24.80 16.44
C ALA A 500 -30.21 23.89 17.53
N ALA A 501 -29.43 22.93 18.04
CA ALA A 501 -29.79 22.13 19.21
C ALA A 501 -29.75 22.96 20.52
N TYR A 502 -28.73 23.81 20.71
CA TYR A 502 -28.55 24.71 21.86
C TYR A 502 -29.57 25.86 21.89
N HIS A 503 -30.15 26.27 20.76
CA HIS A 503 -31.25 27.25 20.74
C HIS A 503 -32.52 26.71 21.42
N VAL A 504 -32.69 25.38 21.46
CA VAL A 504 -33.70 24.73 22.31
C VAL A 504 -33.33 24.84 23.79
N GLU A 505 -32.04 24.79 24.14
CA GLU A 505 -31.50 24.90 25.50
C GLU A 505 -31.63 26.33 26.09
N VAL A 506 -31.26 27.36 25.33
CA VAL A 506 -31.20 28.76 25.81
C VAL A 506 -32.57 29.42 25.94
N THR A 507 -33.61 28.90 25.28
CA THR A 507 -34.97 29.48 25.31
C THR A 507 -35.87 28.94 26.43
N PHE A 508 -35.42 27.94 27.18
CA PHE A 508 -36.16 27.38 28.33
C PHE A 508 -35.47 27.60 29.68
N ASN A 509 -34.14 27.81 29.71
CA ASN A 509 -33.35 27.85 30.96
C ASN A 509 -33.04 29.25 31.54
N SER A 510 -33.66 30.33 31.06
CA SER A 510 -33.41 31.66 31.65
C SER A 510 -34.71 32.45 31.76
N GLY A 511 -34.97 33.01 32.94
CA GLY A 511 -36.21 33.71 33.29
C GLY A 511 -36.73 34.64 32.19
N SER A 512 -38.03 34.52 31.89
CA SER A 512 -38.88 35.43 31.08
C SER A 512 -39.23 35.10 29.62
N THR A 513 -39.13 33.85 29.13
CA THR A 513 -39.78 33.47 27.84
C THR A 513 -40.94 32.48 27.98
N VAL A 514 -40.83 31.39 28.75
CA VAL A 514 -41.96 30.47 29.01
C VAL A 514 -42.98 31.13 29.95
N THR A 515 -42.52 31.78 31.01
CA THR A 515 -43.36 32.57 31.93
C THR A 515 -44.08 33.70 31.22
N ARG A 516 -43.39 34.37 30.26
CA ARG A 516 -43.97 35.43 29.43
C ARG A 516 -44.95 34.89 28.39
N MET A 517 -44.66 33.73 27.80
CA MET A 517 -45.55 33.03 26.88
C MET A 517 -46.86 32.62 27.58
N VAL A 518 -46.77 31.95 28.73
CA VAL A 518 -47.94 31.53 29.52
C VAL A 518 -48.71 32.76 30.02
N TRP A 519 -48.00 33.78 30.52
CA TRP A 519 -48.58 35.08 30.91
C TRP A 519 -49.37 35.75 29.77
N GLU A 520 -48.75 35.94 28.60
CA GLU A 520 -49.39 36.58 27.43
C GLU A 520 -50.65 35.83 26.98
N GLN A 521 -50.67 34.49 27.07
CA GLN A 521 -51.84 33.69 26.72
C GLN A 521 -52.97 33.81 27.76
N ILE A 522 -52.66 33.81 29.06
CA ILE A 522 -53.64 34.00 30.13
C ILE A 522 -54.28 35.40 30.01
N VAL A 523 -53.46 36.44 29.79
CA VAL A 523 -53.91 37.83 29.59
C VAL A 523 -54.87 37.95 28.40
N GLN A 524 -54.55 37.35 27.24
CA GLN A 524 -55.41 37.41 26.04
C GLN A 524 -56.79 36.76 26.22
N ILE A 525 -56.91 35.75 27.09
CA ILE A 525 -58.16 35.04 27.36
C ILE A 525 -59.06 35.90 28.26
N ILE A 526 -58.50 36.47 29.33
CA ILE A 526 -59.25 37.21 30.36
C ILE A 526 -59.64 38.64 29.90
N GLN A 527 -58.93 39.21 28.92
CA GLN A 527 -59.23 40.54 28.39
C GLN A 527 -60.49 40.63 27.50
N ARG A 528 -61.06 39.50 27.03
CA ARG A 528 -62.19 39.48 26.08
C ARG A 528 -63.59 39.52 26.71
N ILE A 529 -63.68 39.70 28.02
CA ILE A 529 -64.95 39.55 28.74
C ILE A 529 -65.57 40.91 29.04
N THR A 530 -66.82 41.10 28.62
CA THR A 530 -67.64 42.29 28.83
C THR A 530 -68.46 42.15 30.11
N TRP A 531 -68.33 43.10 31.04
CA TRP A 531 -68.94 43.01 32.37
C TRP A 531 -70.00 44.08 32.61
N VAL A 532 -71.03 43.72 33.37
CA VAL A 532 -72.09 44.60 33.87
C VAL A 532 -71.63 45.23 35.19
N SER A 533 -71.73 46.55 35.31
CA SER A 533 -71.32 47.29 36.51
C SER A 533 -72.21 46.94 37.72
N PRO A 534 -71.65 46.53 38.87
CA PRO A 534 -72.42 46.29 40.09
C PRO A 534 -72.78 47.60 40.79
N PRO A 535 -73.74 47.56 41.74
CA PRO A 535 -74.08 48.71 42.58
C PRO A 535 -73.11 48.98 43.75
N SER A 536 -72.28 48.01 44.19
CA SER A 536 -71.30 48.20 45.27
C SER A 536 -70.10 47.24 45.22
N ILE A 537 -68.92 47.68 45.71
CA ILE A 537 -67.66 46.91 45.72
C ILE A 537 -67.56 46.12 47.05
N THR A 538 -68.27 44.99 47.15
CA THR A 538 -68.25 44.12 48.33
C THR A 538 -67.29 42.92 48.17
N PRO A 539 -66.89 42.24 49.26
CA PRO A 539 -66.11 41.00 49.18
C PRO A 539 -66.76 39.92 48.29
N GLU A 540 -68.09 39.82 48.30
CA GLU A 540 -68.87 38.89 47.47
C GLU A 540 -68.79 39.28 45.98
N TRP A 541 -68.80 40.58 45.68
CA TRP A 541 -68.58 41.05 44.31
C TRP A 541 -67.16 40.75 43.83
N LYS A 542 -66.14 40.99 44.67
CA LYS A 542 -64.74 40.64 44.33
C LYS A 542 -64.59 39.14 44.07
N ARG A 543 -65.21 38.28 44.90
CA ARG A 543 -65.29 36.83 44.66
C ARG A 543 -65.97 36.51 43.35
N LYS A 544 -67.10 37.16 43.04
CA LYS A 544 -67.84 36.92 41.79
C LYS A 544 -67.01 37.29 40.57
N VAL A 545 -66.34 38.45 40.58
CA VAL A 545 -65.43 38.88 39.50
C VAL A 545 -64.25 37.91 39.34
N ALA A 546 -63.70 37.41 40.44
CA ALA A 546 -62.63 36.43 40.42
C ALA A 546 -63.10 35.05 39.90
N GLN A 547 -64.28 34.60 40.33
CA GLN A 547 -64.92 33.37 39.87
C GLN A 547 -65.18 33.40 38.37
N ASP A 548 -65.77 34.48 37.90
CA ASP A 548 -66.06 34.76 36.51
C ASP A 548 -64.77 34.80 35.65
N ALA A 549 -63.69 35.38 36.17
CA ALA A 549 -62.38 35.36 35.53
C ALA A 549 -61.76 33.94 35.47
N ILE A 550 -61.90 33.13 36.52
CA ILE A 550 -61.43 31.74 36.56
C ILE A 550 -62.24 30.85 35.61
N GLU A 551 -63.57 31.03 35.54
CA GLU A 551 -64.46 30.24 34.66
C GLU A 551 -64.25 30.58 33.17
N SER A 552 -63.85 31.81 32.86
CA SER A 552 -63.48 32.21 31.50
C SER A 552 -62.17 31.58 31.00
N LEU A 553 -61.32 31.13 31.93
CA LEU A 553 -60.02 30.51 31.71
C LEU A 553 -60.22 29.03 31.33
N SER A 554 -60.49 28.78 30.05
CA SER A 554 -60.57 27.39 29.55
C SER A 554 -59.19 26.72 29.60
N ALA A 555 -59.02 25.78 30.55
CA ALA A 555 -57.81 24.96 30.67
C ALA A 555 -57.44 24.25 29.36
N SER A 556 -58.45 23.77 28.62
CA SER A 556 -58.26 23.15 27.31
C SER A 556 -57.71 24.12 26.26
N LYS A 557 -58.15 25.39 26.26
CA LYS A 557 -57.60 26.41 25.35
C LYS A 557 -56.16 26.78 25.72
N LEU A 558 -55.83 26.86 27.02
CA LEU A 558 -54.49 27.19 27.48
C LEU A 558 -53.49 26.07 27.18
N ALA A 559 -53.82 24.81 27.51
CA ALA A 559 -53.01 23.63 27.20
C ALA A 559 -52.75 23.50 25.69
N LYS A 560 -53.80 23.63 24.87
CA LYS A 560 -53.69 23.57 23.40
C LYS A 560 -52.78 24.66 22.83
N ARG A 561 -52.78 25.88 23.39
CA ARG A 561 -51.90 26.96 22.94
C ARG A 561 -50.44 26.74 23.34
N ILE A 562 -50.18 26.27 24.56
CA ILE A 562 -48.82 25.95 25.05
C ILE A 562 -48.21 24.82 24.22
N CYS A 563 -48.94 23.71 24.02
CA CYS A 563 -48.49 22.60 23.19
C CYS A 563 -48.30 23.00 21.72
N SER A 564 -49.23 23.79 21.15
CA SER A 564 -49.06 24.29 19.78
C SER A 564 -47.80 25.13 19.60
N GLN A 565 -47.44 25.96 20.58
CA GLN A 565 -46.24 26.78 20.53
C GLN A 565 -44.96 25.97 20.74
N PHE A 566 -45.00 24.95 21.61
CA PHE A 566 -43.93 23.97 21.76
C PHE A 566 -43.67 23.19 20.46
N CYS A 567 -44.73 22.61 19.86
CA CYS A 567 -44.64 21.88 18.59
C CYS A 567 -44.10 22.76 17.45
N LYS A 568 -44.53 24.03 17.35
CA LYS A 568 -43.99 24.98 16.36
C LYS A 568 -42.49 25.22 16.52
N ARG A 569 -41.99 25.31 17.76
CA ARG A 569 -40.56 25.48 18.02
C ARG A 569 -39.75 24.23 17.73
N LEU A 570 -40.28 23.05 18.10
CA LEU A 570 -39.66 21.77 17.76
C LEU A 570 -39.55 21.60 16.24
N LYS A 571 -40.62 21.92 15.51
CA LYS A 571 -40.63 21.92 14.04
C LYS A 571 -39.60 22.88 13.43
N SER A 572 -39.50 24.10 13.95
CA SER A 572 -38.49 25.06 13.48
C SER A 572 -37.05 24.60 13.75
N SER A 573 -36.80 23.90 14.87
CA SER A 573 -35.48 23.34 15.18
C SER A 573 -35.13 22.17 14.25
N HIS A 574 -36.08 21.26 14.01
CA HIS A 574 -35.95 20.17 13.04
C HIS A 574 -35.66 20.69 11.61
N GLU A 575 -36.40 21.71 11.15
CA GLU A 575 -36.17 22.32 9.84
C GLU A 575 -34.78 22.98 9.73
N ALA A 576 -34.32 23.65 10.78
CA ALA A 576 -32.98 24.23 10.82
C ALA A 576 -31.88 23.15 10.81
N PHE A 577 -32.05 22.08 11.59
CA PHE A 577 -31.14 20.94 11.60
C PHE A 577 -31.04 20.29 10.21
N ALA A 578 -32.19 19.99 9.58
CA ALA A 578 -32.24 19.42 8.23
C ALA A 578 -31.57 20.33 7.19
N ALA A 579 -31.77 21.65 7.27
CA ALA A 579 -31.12 22.61 6.39
C ALA A 579 -29.59 22.65 6.57
N SER A 580 -29.10 22.66 7.81
CA SER A 580 -27.66 22.62 8.11
C SER A 580 -27.02 21.29 7.69
N LEU A 581 -27.69 20.16 7.90
CA LEU A 581 -27.22 18.84 7.48
C LEU A 581 -27.12 18.75 5.95
N LYS A 582 -28.11 19.28 5.23
CA LYS A 582 -28.10 19.34 3.76
C LYS A 582 -26.98 20.23 3.21
N GLN A 583 -26.70 21.36 3.85
CA GLN A 583 -25.57 22.22 3.46
C GLN A 583 -24.23 21.52 3.71
N LEU A 584 -24.10 20.81 4.84
CA LEU A 584 -22.93 19.99 5.15
C LEU A 584 -22.73 18.90 4.10
N GLU A 585 -23.78 18.18 3.73
CA GLU A 585 -23.76 17.13 2.70
C GLU A 585 -23.28 17.67 1.36
N VAL A 586 -23.90 18.75 0.85
CA VAL A 586 -23.52 19.36 -0.43
C VAL A 586 -22.07 19.85 -0.41
N GLY A 587 -21.64 20.49 0.69
CA GLY A 587 -20.28 21.00 0.84
C GLY A 587 -19.23 19.89 0.95
N HIS A 588 -19.52 18.83 1.70
CA HIS A 588 -18.60 17.69 1.86
C HIS A 588 -18.56 16.79 0.64
N CYS A 589 -19.70 16.33 0.13
CA CYS A 589 -19.77 15.45 -1.02
C CYS A 589 -19.17 16.13 -2.26
N GLY A 590 -19.49 17.41 -2.51
CA GLY A 590 -18.92 18.15 -3.63
C GLY A 590 -17.40 18.37 -3.52
N ARG A 591 -16.84 18.46 -2.31
CA ARG A 591 -15.38 18.50 -2.10
C ARG A 591 -14.75 17.13 -2.30
N LEU A 592 -15.34 16.09 -1.71
CA LEU A 592 -14.88 14.70 -1.79
C LEU A 592 -14.82 14.22 -3.25
N GLU A 593 -15.85 14.50 -4.04
CA GLU A 593 -15.90 14.15 -5.47
C GLU A 593 -14.80 14.86 -6.27
N LYS A 594 -14.60 16.17 -6.07
CA LYS A 594 -13.52 16.92 -6.73
C LYS A 594 -12.13 16.41 -6.35
N THR A 595 -11.93 16.14 -5.06
CA THR A 595 -10.70 15.53 -4.56
C THR A 595 -10.48 14.15 -5.17
N GLU A 596 -11.52 13.31 -5.26
CA GLU A 596 -11.44 11.99 -5.89
C GLU A 596 -11.06 12.10 -7.37
N ASP A 597 -11.69 12.98 -8.13
CA ASP A 597 -11.41 13.19 -9.55
C ASP A 597 -9.94 13.58 -9.78
N LEU A 598 -9.41 14.45 -8.92
CA LEU A 598 -8.01 14.85 -8.98
C LEU A 598 -7.08 13.67 -8.65
N TRP A 599 -7.33 12.94 -7.57
CA TRP A 599 -6.55 11.75 -7.21
C TRP A 599 -6.71 10.60 -8.21
N LEU A 600 -7.84 10.50 -8.91
CA LEU A 600 -8.05 9.57 -10.01
C LEU A 600 -7.14 9.90 -11.18
N LYS A 601 -6.98 11.19 -11.53
CA LYS A 601 -6.02 11.65 -12.55
C LYS A 601 -4.58 11.33 -12.12
N VAL A 602 -4.20 11.69 -10.90
CA VAL A 602 -2.85 11.40 -10.37
C VAL A 602 -2.55 9.90 -10.49
N ARG A 603 -3.46 9.05 -10.02
CA ARG A 603 -3.30 7.58 -10.09
C ARG A 603 -3.19 7.08 -11.52
N LYS A 604 -4.05 7.57 -12.42
CA LYS A 604 -4.07 7.15 -13.83
C LYS A 604 -2.78 7.50 -14.56
N ASP A 605 -2.19 8.65 -14.26
CA ASP A 605 -1.03 9.16 -14.99
C ASP A 605 0.30 8.70 -14.38
N HIS A 606 0.37 8.57 -13.05
CA HIS A 606 1.64 8.31 -12.34
C HIS A 606 1.80 6.87 -11.83
N ALA A 607 0.74 6.19 -11.38
CA ALA A 607 0.87 4.83 -10.84
C ALA A 607 1.41 3.83 -11.89
N PRO A 608 0.96 3.83 -13.17
CA PRO A 608 1.50 2.91 -14.17
C PRO A 608 3.00 3.14 -14.45
N ARG A 609 3.46 4.40 -14.49
CA ARG A 609 4.87 4.75 -14.67
C ARG A 609 5.74 4.29 -13.50
N LEU A 610 5.24 4.42 -12.27
CA LEU A 610 5.95 3.95 -11.08
C LEU A 610 5.95 2.41 -11.01
N ALA A 611 4.87 1.75 -11.43
CA ALA A 611 4.79 0.30 -11.52
C ALA A 611 5.86 -0.26 -12.46
N ARG A 612 6.10 0.41 -13.60
CA ARG A 612 7.20 0.09 -14.50
C ARG A 612 8.56 0.16 -13.81
N LEU A 613 8.85 1.24 -13.08
CA LEU A 613 10.12 1.36 -12.33
C LEU A 613 10.26 0.25 -11.27
N SER A 614 9.16 -0.11 -10.61
CA SER A 614 9.10 -1.24 -9.67
C SER A 614 9.43 -2.58 -10.35
N LEU A 615 8.81 -2.87 -11.49
CA LEU A 615 9.07 -4.06 -12.29
C LEU A 615 10.53 -4.12 -12.74
N GLU A 616 11.11 -2.99 -13.18
CA GLU A 616 12.49 -2.91 -13.63
C GLU A 616 13.48 -3.16 -12.48
N SER A 617 13.28 -2.55 -11.30
CA SER A 617 14.17 -2.76 -10.15
C SER A 617 14.05 -4.17 -9.59
N ARG A 618 12.82 -4.72 -9.58
CA ARG A 618 12.58 -6.11 -9.17
C ARG A 618 13.19 -7.11 -10.13
N SER A 619 13.01 -6.90 -11.44
CA SER A 619 13.56 -7.80 -12.47
C SER A 619 15.09 -7.77 -12.49
N LEU A 620 15.69 -6.61 -12.17
CA LEU A 620 17.14 -6.50 -11.99
C LEU A 620 17.61 -7.33 -10.79
N ARG A 621 16.94 -7.23 -9.65
CA ARG A 621 17.23 -8.05 -8.46
C ARG A 621 17.11 -9.55 -8.76
N ASP A 622 16.04 -9.96 -9.42
CA ASP A 622 15.74 -11.36 -9.71
C ASP A 622 16.72 -11.98 -10.72
N VAL A 623 17.09 -11.26 -11.78
CA VAL A 623 18.13 -11.73 -12.71
C VAL A 623 19.51 -11.78 -12.06
N LEU A 624 19.81 -10.85 -11.14
CA LEU A 624 21.04 -10.90 -10.37
C LEU A 624 21.08 -12.11 -9.46
N LEU A 625 19.99 -12.45 -8.77
CA LEU A 625 19.94 -13.59 -7.83
C LEU A 625 19.92 -14.96 -8.52
N HIS A 626 19.16 -15.09 -9.60
CA HIS A 626 18.81 -16.40 -10.17
C HIS A 626 19.23 -16.59 -11.62
N GLY A 627 19.77 -15.55 -12.26
CA GLY A 627 20.07 -15.54 -13.68
C GLY A 627 18.80 -15.55 -14.55
N LYS A 628 18.99 -15.60 -15.87
CA LYS A 628 17.86 -15.70 -16.81
C LYS A 628 17.26 -17.12 -16.78
N PRO A 629 15.93 -17.26 -16.77
CA PRO A 629 15.29 -18.57 -16.88
C PRO A 629 15.58 -19.21 -18.24
N ARG A 630 15.71 -20.54 -18.25
CA ARG A 630 15.83 -21.30 -19.50
C ARG A 630 14.45 -21.47 -20.12
N LEU A 631 14.33 -21.08 -21.40
CA LEU A 631 13.12 -21.28 -22.18
C LEU A 631 13.08 -22.71 -22.71
N GLY A 632 12.08 -23.48 -22.31
CA GLY A 632 11.77 -24.78 -22.88
C GLY A 632 10.76 -24.69 -24.03
N ARG A 633 10.04 -25.79 -24.29
CA ARG A 633 9.00 -25.84 -25.33
C ARG A 633 7.84 -24.90 -25.02
N GLU A 634 7.17 -24.41 -26.07
CA GLU A 634 5.91 -23.66 -25.96
C GLU A 634 4.82 -24.55 -25.35
N LEU A 635 4.17 -24.08 -24.29
CA LEU A 635 3.02 -24.73 -23.64
C LEU A 635 1.70 -24.16 -24.17
N GLY A 636 1.70 -22.88 -24.56
CA GLY A 636 0.54 -22.23 -25.13
C GLY A 636 0.82 -20.78 -25.52
N ARG A 637 -0.05 -20.24 -26.38
CA ARG A 637 0.03 -18.86 -26.86
C ARG A 637 -1.31 -18.17 -26.63
N GLY A 638 -1.26 -17.05 -25.93
CA GLY A 638 -2.40 -16.19 -25.65
C GLY A 638 -2.33 -14.88 -26.45
N GLN A 639 -3.32 -14.02 -26.23
CA GLN A 639 -3.35 -12.68 -26.79
C GLN A 639 -2.19 -11.81 -26.29
N TYR A 640 -1.73 -12.05 -25.06
CA TYR A 640 -0.75 -11.21 -24.34
C TYR A 640 0.68 -11.75 -24.36
N GLY A 641 0.91 -12.93 -24.96
CA GLY A 641 2.25 -13.52 -24.94
C GLY A 641 2.26 -15.04 -25.13
N VAL A 642 3.45 -15.59 -24.99
CA VAL A 642 3.72 -17.03 -25.16
C VAL A 642 4.15 -17.61 -23.82
N VAL A 643 3.58 -18.75 -23.43
CA VAL A 643 3.94 -19.47 -22.22
C VAL A 643 4.86 -20.64 -22.60
N TYR A 644 6.01 -20.71 -21.96
CA TYR A 644 7.02 -21.75 -22.15
C TYR A 644 7.17 -22.62 -20.90
N LEU A 645 7.57 -23.86 -21.13
CA LEU A 645 8.05 -24.76 -20.08
C LEU A 645 9.32 -24.16 -19.46
N CYS A 646 9.40 -24.15 -18.13
CA CYS A 646 10.63 -23.86 -17.41
C CYS A 646 10.80 -24.91 -16.31
N ASP A 647 11.80 -25.78 -16.40
CA ASP A 647 11.90 -26.88 -15.43
C ASP A 647 12.07 -26.35 -14.00
N SER A 648 13.09 -25.53 -13.78
CA SER A 648 13.34 -24.89 -12.49
C SER A 648 13.93 -23.50 -12.63
N TRP A 649 13.59 -22.60 -11.71
CA TRP A 649 14.22 -21.28 -11.61
C TRP A 649 14.15 -20.75 -10.17
N GLY A 650 15.27 -20.22 -9.65
CA GLY A 650 15.32 -19.65 -8.30
C GLY A 650 14.97 -20.62 -7.17
N GLY A 651 15.25 -21.93 -7.34
CA GLY A 651 14.88 -22.97 -6.37
C GLY A 651 13.44 -23.47 -6.49
N HIS A 652 12.63 -22.88 -7.38
CA HIS A 652 11.28 -23.35 -7.66
C HIS A 652 11.27 -24.42 -8.75
N TYR A 653 10.44 -25.43 -8.57
CA TYR A 653 10.15 -26.50 -9.53
C TYR A 653 8.75 -27.08 -9.22
N PRO A 654 7.90 -27.35 -10.22
CA PRO A 654 8.05 -27.02 -11.63
C PRO A 654 7.60 -25.57 -11.96
N CYS A 655 8.25 -24.93 -12.95
CA CYS A 655 7.93 -23.55 -13.35
C CYS A 655 7.31 -23.42 -14.76
N ALA A 656 6.60 -22.31 -14.98
CA ALA A 656 6.11 -21.85 -16.26
C ALA A 656 6.58 -20.41 -16.49
N LEU A 657 6.93 -20.12 -17.74
CA LEU A 657 7.48 -18.81 -18.12
C LEU A 657 6.54 -18.13 -19.12
N LYS A 658 5.85 -17.07 -18.69
CA LYS A 658 5.04 -16.23 -19.59
C LYS A 658 5.94 -15.13 -20.16
N SER A 659 6.21 -15.18 -21.46
CA SER A 659 6.95 -14.16 -22.20
C SER A 659 5.97 -13.18 -22.83
N VAL A 660 6.07 -11.92 -22.44
CA VAL A 660 5.24 -10.82 -22.93
C VAL A 660 6.14 -9.81 -23.63
N VAL A 661 5.78 -9.43 -24.85
CA VAL A 661 6.45 -8.35 -25.60
C VAL A 661 5.47 -7.19 -25.70
N PRO A 662 5.58 -6.17 -24.83
CA PRO A 662 4.66 -5.05 -24.87
C PRO A 662 4.89 -4.23 -26.16
N PRO A 663 3.83 -3.99 -26.97
CA PRO A 663 3.97 -3.31 -28.26
C PRO A 663 4.18 -1.80 -28.15
N ASP A 664 3.77 -1.19 -27.03
CA ASP A 664 3.90 0.24 -26.76
C ASP A 664 4.09 0.51 -25.26
N GLU A 665 4.30 1.78 -24.91
CA GLU A 665 4.51 2.21 -23.52
C GLU A 665 3.28 1.99 -22.63
N LYS A 666 2.07 2.11 -23.17
CA LYS A 666 0.83 1.89 -22.41
C LYS A 666 0.73 0.43 -21.96
N HIS A 667 0.90 -0.51 -22.88
CA HIS A 667 0.90 -1.94 -22.56
C HIS A 667 2.05 -2.33 -21.63
N TRP A 668 3.20 -1.66 -21.74
CA TRP A 668 4.32 -1.85 -20.82
C TRP A 668 3.95 -1.48 -19.39
N ASN A 669 3.29 -0.34 -19.23
CA ASN A 669 2.85 0.16 -17.93
C ASN A 669 1.69 -0.66 -17.35
N ASP A 670 0.74 -1.10 -18.19
CA ASP A 670 -0.36 -1.98 -17.79
C ASP A 670 0.16 -3.33 -17.29
N LEU A 671 1.13 -3.93 -18.00
CA LEU A 671 1.80 -5.17 -17.57
C LEU A 671 2.55 -4.98 -16.24
N ALA A 672 3.16 -3.83 -16.04
CA ALA A 672 3.87 -3.55 -14.79
C ALA A 672 2.92 -3.40 -13.60
N LEU A 673 1.71 -2.87 -13.82
CA LEU A 673 0.65 -2.87 -12.81
C LEU A 673 0.13 -4.28 -12.52
N GLU A 674 -0.12 -5.09 -13.56
CA GLU A 674 -0.44 -6.52 -13.41
C GLU A 674 0.60 -7.19 -12.52
N PHE A 675 1.88 -7.02 -12.83
CA PHE A 675 2.98 -7.58 -12.04
C PHE A 675 2.93 -7.14 -10.57
N HIS A 676 2.72 -5.84 -10.30
CA HIS A 676 2.65 -5.32 -8.93
C HIS A 676 1.49 -5.96 -8.15
N TYR A 677 0.29 -6.03 -8.74
CA TYR A 677 -0.87 -6.65 -8.10
C TYR A 677 -0.68 -8.14 -7.85
N MET A 678 -0.16 -8.88 -8.83
CA MET A 678 0.13 -10.31 -8.66
C MET A 678 1.12 -10.55 -7.52
N ARG A 679 2.12 -9.66 -7.40
CA ARG A 679 3.19 -9.82 -6.42
C ARG A 679 2.79 -9.40 -5.01
N SER A 680 1.91 -8.42 -4.86
CA SER A 680 1.45 -7.94 -3.56
C SER A 680 0.45 -8.89 -2.90
N LEU A 681 -0.15 -9.81 -3.67
CA LEU A 681 -1.07 -10.81 -3.14
C LEU A 681 -0.36 -11.81 -2.21
N PRO A 682 -0.93 -12.10 -1.02
CA PRO A 682 -0.52 -13.23 -0.23
C PRO A 682 -0.67 -14.53 -1.01
N LYS A 683 0.23 -15.48 -0.77
CA LYS A 683 0.14 -16.81 -1.40
C LYS A 683 -1.19 -17.47 -1.00
N HIS A 684 -1.87 -18.04 -1.99
CA HIS A 684 -3.17 -18.66 -1.79
C HIS A 684 -3.28 -19.96 -2.60
N GLU A 685 -3.94 -20.99 -2.06
CA GLU A 685 -4.02 -22.30 -2.72
C GLU A 685 -4.74 -22.29 -4.07
N ARG A 686 -5.62 -21.30 -4.29
CA ARG A 686 -6.48 -21.19 -5.48
C ARG A 686 -6.05 -20.11 -6.46
N LEU A 687 -4.87 -19.52 -6.28
CA LEU A 687 -4.26 -18.60 -7.22
C LEU A 687 -2.89 -19.12 -7.67
N VAL A 688 -2.54 -18.90 -8.92
CA VAL A 688 -1.20 -19.25 -9.44
C VAL A 688 -0.16 -18.33 -8.83
N ASP A 689 0.84 -18.92 -8.17
CA ASP A 689 1.94 -18.23 -7.52
C ASP A 689 2.92 -17.63 -8.53
N LEU A 690 3.29 -16.36 -8.32
CA LEU A 690 4.29 -15.63 -9.11
C LEU A 690 5.63 -15.66 -8.36
N HIS A 691 6.60 -16.39 -8.91
CA HIS A 691 7.92 -16.55 -8.31
C HIS A 691 8.84 -15.35 -8.57
N GLY A 692 8.73 -14.71 -9.74
CA GLY A 692 9.55 -13.53 -10.06
C GLY A 692 9.39 -13.03 -11.49
N SER A 693 10.24 -12.06 -11.84
CA SER A 693 10.26 -11.47 -13.18
C SER A 693 11.68 -11.25 -13.69
N VAL A 694 11.86 -11.30 -15.01
CA VAL A 694 13.11 -10.94 -15.68
C VAL A 694 12.79 -10.13 -16.93
N ILE A 695 13.47 -9.01 -17.14
CA ILE A 695 13.39 -8.24 -18.38
C ILE A 695 14.52 -8.68 -19.31
N ASP A 696 14.15 -9.21 -20.47
CA ASP A 696 15.09 -9.58 -21.53
C ASP A 696 15.22 -8.48 -22.58
N TYR A 697 16.25 -7.66 -22.43
CA TYR A 697 16.64 -6.62 -23.39
C TYR A 697 17.29 -7.16 -24.67
N SER A 698 17.61 -8.45 -24.74
CA SER A 698 18.21 -9.10 -25.91
C SER A 698 17.22 -9.93 -26.71
N TYR A 699 15.93 -9.83 -26.41
CA TYR A 699 14.89 -10.59 -27.10
C TYR A 699 14.85 -10.24 -28.59
N GLY A 700 14.63 -11.26 -29.44
CA GLY A 700 14.68 -11.08 -30.90
C GLY A 700 16.04 -10.61 -31.44
N GLY A 701 17.15 -10.82 -30.72
CA GLY A 701 18.45 -10.30 -31.10
C GLY A 701 18.66 -8.82 -30.74
N GLY A 702 17.83 -8.27 -29.85
CA GLY A 702 17.87 -6.86 -29.42
C GLY A 702 16.87 -5.96 -30.16
N SER A 703 16.04 -6.50 -31.05
CA SER A 703 14.99 -5.75 -31.75
C SER A 703 13.79 -5.43 -30.86
N SER A 704 13.62 -6.15 -29.76
CA SER A 704 12.46 -5.99 -28.86
C SER A 704 12.86 -6.30 -27.41
N ILE A 705 12.09 -5.77 -26.47
CA ILE A 705 12.25 -6.06 -25.05
C ILE A 705 11.10 -6.97 -24.62
N ALA A 706 11.43 -8.09 -23.99
CA ALA A 706 10.43 -9.00 -23.42
C ALA A 706 10.45 -8.94 -21.90
N VAL A 707 9.28 -8.98 -21.28
CA VAL A 707 9.11 -9.23 -19.85
C VAL A 707 8.78 -10.70 -19.68
N LEU A 708 9.57 -11.39 -18.87
CA LEU A 708 9.42 -12.79 -18.56
C LEU A 708 8.87 -12.91 -17.15
N LEU A 709 7.67 -13.46 -16.99
CA LEU A 709 7.04 -13.73 -15.71
C LEU A 709 7.20 -15.21 -15.37
N ILE A 710 7.80 -15.50 -14.22
CA ILE A 710 8.05 -16.87 -13.75
C ILE A 710 6.98 -17.23 -12.74
N THR A 711 6.20 -18.27 -13.03
CA THR A 711 5.08 -18.75 -12.21
C THR A 711 5.22 -20.24 -11.92
N GLU A 712 4.45 -20.75 -10.97
CA GLU A 712 4.30 -22.19 -10.81
C GLU A 712 3.66 -22.83 -12.05
N ARG A 713 4.04 -24.06 -12.39
CA ARG A 713 3.47 -24.78 -13.53
C ARG A 713 2.44 -25.81 -13.11
N LEU A 714 1.25 -25.66 -13.69
CA LEU A 714 0.11 -26.54 -13.53
C LEU A 714 0.07 -27.58 -14.66
N HIS A 715 -0.78 -28.60 -14.52
CA HIS A 715 -0.83 -29.73 -15.45
C HIS A 715 -1.51 -29.36 -16.78
N ARG A 716 -2.65 -28.65 -16.72
CA ARG A 716 -3.46 -28.25 -17.88
C ARG A 716 -4.42 -27.11 -17.52
N ASP A 717 -5.05 -26.49 -18.50
CA ASP A 717 -6.20 -25.60 -18.26
C ASP A 717 -7.52 -26.39 -18.14
N LEU A 718 -8.55 -25.75 -17.59
CA LEU A 718 -9.86 -26.36 -17.40
C LEU A 718 -10.54 -26.67 -18.75
N TYR A 719 -10.26 -25.90 -19.80
CA TYR A 719 -10.74 -26.19 -21.15
C TYR A 719 -10.27 -27.59 -21.64
N ALA A 720 -8.98 -27.87 -21.51
CA ALA A 720 -8.40 -29.17 -21.83
C ALA A 720 -8.88 -30.26 -20.86
N GLY A 721 -9.08 -29.93 -19.59
CA GLY A 721 -9.68 -30.81 -18.59
C GLY A 721 -11.07 -31.30 -19.01
N LEU A 722 -11.99 -30.38 -19.34
CA LEU A 722 -13.34 -30.73 -19.77
C LEU A 722 -13.34 -31.55 -21.06
N LYS A 723 -12.49 -31.21 -22.04
CA LYS A 723 -12.32 -32.02 -23.26
C LYS A 723 -11.85 -33.45 -22.97
N ALA A 724 -11.08 -33.65 -21.92
CA ALA A 724 -10.60 -34.96 -21.50
C ALA A 724 -11.63 -35.76 -20.69
N GLY A 725 -12.83 -35.22 -20.44
CA GLY A 725 -13.92 -35.93 -19.75
C GLY A 725 -13.76 -35.99 -18.22
N LEU A 726 -13.63 -34.82 -17.57
CA LEU A 726 -13.57 -34.76 -16.10
C LEU A 726 -14.88 -35.29 -15.44
N PRO A 727 -14.78 -36.16 -14.42
CA PRO A 727 -15.93 -36.62 -13.65
C PRO A 727 -16.72 -35.48 -13.01
N LEU A 728 -18.03 -35.66 -12.80
CA LEU A 728 -18.90 -34.62 -12.24
C LEU A 728 -18.42 -34.13 -10.87
N GLU A 729 -18.05 -35.03 -9.97
CA GLU A 729 -17.50 -34.68 -8.65
C GLU A 729 -16.28 -33.76 -8.78
N THR A 730 -15.30 -34.13 -9.61
CA THR A 730 -14.12 -33.30 -9.86
C THR A 730 -14.48 -31.95 -10.46
N ARG A 731 -15.47 -31.90 -11.36
CA ARG A 731 -15.97 -30.65 -11.94
C ARG A 731 -16.60 -29.74 -10.87
N LEU A 732 -17.39 -30.28 -9.95
CA LEU A 732 -17.97 -29.51 -8.84
C LEU A 732 -16.89 -29.05 -7.84
N GLN A 733 -15.90 -29.88 -7.55
CA GLN A 733 -14.74 -29.49 -6.73
C GLN A 733 -13.96 -28.34 -7.36
N ILE A 734 -13.76 -28.36 -8.69
CA ILE A 734 -13.14 -27.25 -9.43
C ILE A 734 -13.97 -25.97 -9.31
N ALA A 735 -15.30 -26.05 -9.36
CA ALA A 735 -16.15 -24.88 -9.16
C ALA A 735 -15.99 -24.29 -7.75
N LEU A 736 -15.91 -25.12 -6.70
CA LEU A 736 -15.63 -24.68 -5.33
C LEU A 736 -14.27 -23.99 -5.22
N ASP A 737 -13.24 -24.59 -5.80
CA ASP A 737 -11.88 -24.05 -5.84
C ASP A 737 -11.84 -22.67 -6.51
N VAL A 738 -12.59 -22.48 -7.60
CA VAL A 738 -12.72 -21.19 -8.29
C VAL A 738 -13.45 -20.16 -7.41
N VAL A 739 -14.57 -20.53 -6.76
CA VAL A 739 -15.28 -19.62 -5.85
C VAL A 739 -14.36 -19.17 -4.72
N GLU A 740 -13.61 -20.09 -4.12
CA GLU A 740 -12.64 -19.79 -3.06
C GLU A 740 -11.54 -18.81 -3.56
N GLY A 741 -11.01 -19.03 -4.77
CA GLY A 741 -10.03 -18.13 -5.39
C GLY A 741 -10.58 -16.72 -5.66
N ILE A 742 -11.81 -16.60 -6.19
CA ILE A 742 -12.44 -15.29 -6.44
C ILE A 742 -12.73 -14.57 -5.12
N ARG A 743 -13.25 -15.29 -4.11
CA ARG A 743 -13.47 -14.73 -2.77
C ARG A 743 -12.19 -14.16 -2.18
N PHE A 744 -11.08 -14.88 -2.30
CA PHE A 744 -9.80 -14.41 -1.83
C PHE A 744 -9.39 -13.12 -2.55
N LEU A 745 -9.45 -13.06 -3.89
CA LEU A 745 -9.16 -11.83 -4.65
C LEU A 745 -10.02 -10.64 -4.20
N HIS A 746 -11.33 -10.85 -4.05
CA HIS A 746 -12.26 -9.81 -3.59
C HIS A 746 -11.94 -9.35 -2.17
N SER A 747 -11.48 -10.25 -1.28
CA SER A 747 -11.04 -9.89 0.08
C SER A 747 -9.80 -9.00 0.09
N GLN A 748 -8.97 -9.08 -0.96
CA GLN A 748 -7.81 -8.21 -1.17
C GLN A 748 -8.19 -6.92 -1.95
N GLY A 749 -9.48 -6.69 -2.20
CA GLY A 749 -9.99 -5.53 -2.92
C GLY A 749 -9.72 -5.55 -4.43
N LEU A 750 -9.37 -6.70 -5.01
CA LEU A 750 -9.11 -6.87 -6.45
C LEU A 750 -10.29 -7.57 -7.14
N VAL A 751 -10.59 -7.15 -8.37
CA VAL A 751 -11.59 -7.79 -9.25
C VAL A 751 -10.87 -8.37 -10.47
N HIS A 752 -11.18 -9.62 -10.85
CA HIS A 752 -10.47 -10.34 -11.91
C HIS A 752 -10.86 -9.90 -13.32
N ARG A 753 -12.17 -9.79 -13.60
CA ARG A 753 -12.78 -9.32 -14.86
C ARG A 753 -12.56 -10.21 -16.09
N ASP A 754 -12.00 -11.41 -15.95
CA ASP A 754 -11.81 -12.37 -17.06
C ASP A 754 -11.77 -13.82 -16.59
N ILE A 755 -12.68 -14.16 -15.67
CA ILE A 755 -12.90 -15.54 -15.23
C ILE A 755 -13.47 -16.34 -16.41
N LYS A 756 -12.74 -17.40 -16.82
CA LYS A 756 -13.11 -18.28 -17.94
C LYS A 756 -12.32 -19.59 -17.89
N LEU A 757 -12.74 -20.58 -18.70
CA LEU A 757 -12.12 -21.91 -18.79
C LEU A 757 -10.58 -21.89 -18.99
N LYS A 758 -10.05 -20.95 -19.80
CA LYS A 758 -8.61 -20.86 -20.09
C LYS A 758 -7.79 -20.22 -18.97
N ASN A 759 -8.43 -19.48 -18.06
CA ASN A 759 -7.78 -18.81 -16.94
C ASN A 759 -7.95 -19.58 -15.62
N VAL A 760 -8.46 -20.81 -15.69
CA VAL A 760 -8.49 -21.77 -14.58
C VAL A 760 -7.53 -22.90 -14.94
N LEU A 761 -6.44 -23.00 -14.20
CA LEU A 761 -5.44 -24.05 -14.36
C LEU A 761 -5.66 -25.16 -13.34
N LEU A 762 -5.36 -26.39 -13.72
CA LEU A 762 -5.54 -27.60 -12.93
C LEU A 762 -4.20 -28.21 -12.59
N ASP A 763 -3.98 -28.56 -11.33
CA ASP A 763 -2.83 -29.35 -10.91
C ASP A 763 -3.00 -30.85 -11.28
N LYS A 764 -2.06 -31.70 -10.85
CA LYS A 764 -2.12 -33.14 -11.16
C LYS A 764 -3.36 -33.81 -10.51
N PRO A 765 -3.72 -33.53 -9.25
CA PRO A 765 -5.01 -33.93 -8.66
C PRO A 765 -6.28 -33.29 -9.25
N ASN A 766 -6.17 -32.41 -10.25
CA ASN A 766 -7.28 -31.60 -10.79
C ASN A 766 -7.89 -30.60 -9.79
N ARG A 767 -7.11 -30.09 -8.83
CA ARG A 767 -7.48 -28.90 -8.04
C ARG A 767 -7.22 -27.65 -8.87
N ALA A 768 -8.10 -26.67 -8.71
CA ALA A 768 -8.12 -25.48 -9.55
C ALA A 768 -7.36 -24.30 -8.94
N LYS A 769 -6.64 -23.59 -9.81
CA LYS A 769 -6.01 -22.30 -9.51
C LYS A 769 -6.34 -21.29 -10.59
N ILE A 770 -6.69 -20.08 -10.20
CA ILE A 770 -6.96 -18.97 -11.10
C ILE A 770 -5.64 -18.33 -11.53
N THR A 771 -5.54 -17.97 -12.81
CA THR A 771 -4.37 -17.33 -13.42
C THR A 771 -4.77 -16.13 -14.29
N ASP A 772 -3.79 -15.47 -14.89
CA ASP A 772 -3.96 -14.35 -15.83
C ASP A 772 -4.68 -13.14 -15.21
N LEU A 773 -4.03 -12.56 -14.21
CA LEU A 773 -4.47 -11.35 -13.52
C LEU A 773 -4.20 -10.07 -14.34
N GLY A 774 -3.96 -10.17 -15.66
CA GLY A 774 -3.72 -9.02 -16.55
C GLY A 774 -4.90 -8.07 -16.71
N PHE A 775 -6.10 -8.53 -16.34
CA PHE A 775 -7.26 -7.67 -16.20
C PHE A 775 -7.61 -7.37 -14.75
N CYS A 776 -6.82 -7.81 -13.77
CA CYS A 776 -7.08 -7.45 -12.38
C CYS A 776 -6.94 -5.96 -12.15
N LYS A 777 -7.85 -5.42 -11.33
CA LYS A 777 -7.77 -4.03 -10.90
C LYS A 777 -8.32 -3.90 -9.49
N PRO A 778 -7.72 -3.05 -8.64
CA PRO A 778 -8.34 -2.64 -7.40
C PRO A 778 -9.72 -2.08 -7.70
N GLU A 779 -10.71 -2.56 -6.95
CA GLU A 779 -12.09 -2.13 -7.08
C GLU A 779 -12.16 -0.59 -7.00
N ALA A 780 -11.43 0.01 -6.06
CA ALA A 780 -11.29 1.46 -5.87
C ALA A 780 -10.63 2.24 -7.03
N MET A 781 -10.12 1.55 -8.04
CA MET A 781 -9.53 2.14 -9.24
C MET A 781 -10.32 1.79 -10.51
N MET A 782 -11.46 1.11 -10.38
CA MET A 782 -12.30 0.72 -11.52
C MET A 782 -13.11 1.91 -12.03
N SER A 783 -12.91 2.27 -13.30
CA SER A 783 -13.74 3.23 -14.03
C SER A 783 -13.54 3.05 -15.54
N GLY A 784 -14.65 2.98 -16.29
CA GLY A 784 -14.70 3.21 -17.74
C GLY A 784 -13.96 2.22 -18.66
N SER A 785 -13.37 1.15 -18.13
CA SER A 785 -12.65 0.14 -18.94
C SER A 785 -13.51 -1.10 -19.19
N ILE A 786 -13.72 -1.42 -20.47
CA ILE A 786 -14.41 -2.62 -20.94
C ILE A 786 -13.34 -3.65 -21.34
N VAL A 787 -13.19 -4.71 -20.54
CA VAL A 787 -12.16 -5.74 -20.71
C VAL A 787 -12.72 -7.14 -20.39
N GLY A 788 -12.02 -8.17 -20.84
CA GLY A 788 -12.38 -9.58 -20.63
C GLY A 788 -12.83 -10.30 -21.90
N THR A 789 -13.44 -11.47 -21.74
CA THR A 789 -13.95 -12.30 -22.84
C THR A 789 -15.46 -12.09 -23.02
N PRO A 790 -15.95 -11.65 -24.20
CA PRO A 790 -17.33 -11.18 -24.42
C PRO A 790 -18.46 -11.99 -23.77
N ILE A 791 -18.42 -13.33 -23.88
CA ILE A 791 -19.45 -14.23 -23.35
C ILE A 791 -19.48 -14.30 -21.81
N HIS A 792 -18.39 -13.95 -21.13
CA HIS A 792 -18.30 -13.92 -19.67
C HIS A 792 -18.46 -12.51 -19.09
N MET A 793 -18.61 -11.48 -19.95
CA MET A 793 -18.75 -10.09 -19.50
C MET A 793 -20.17 -9.81 -18.99
N ALA A 794 -20.26 -9.26 -17.78
CA ALA A 794 -21.52 -8.79 -17.24
C ALA A 794 -22.04 -7.55 -18.01
N PRO A 795 -23.38 -7.39 -18.18
CA PRO A 795 -23.96 -6.33 -18.99
C PRO A 795 -23.71 -4.90 -18.46
N GLU A 796 -23.56 -4.71 -17.16
CA GLU A 796 -23.27 -3.42 -16.55
C GLU A 796 -21.85 -2.90 -16.83
N LEU A 797 -20.94 -3.78 -17.25
CA LEU A 797 -19.56 -3.42 -17.59
C LEU A 797 -19.50 -2.38 -18.72
N PHE A 798 -20.52 -2.36 -19.59
CA PHE A 798 -20.69 -1.36 -20.67
C PHE A 798 -21.08 0.04 -20.18
N SER A 799 -21.70 0.13 -18.99
CA SER A 799 -22.05 1.44 -18.41
C SER A 799 -20.83 2.19 -17.89
N GLY A 800 -19.68 1.51 -17.79
CA GLY A 800 -18.46 2.03 -17.17
C GLY A 800 -18.50 2.08 -15.64
N LYS A 801 -19.65 1.76 -15.03
CA LYS A 801 -19.87 1.68 -13.58
C LYS A 801 -20.17 0.23 -13.19
N TYR A 802 -19.24 -0.40 -12.50
CA TYR A 802 -19.37 -1.79 -12.05
C TYR A 802 -18.51 -2.04 -10.80
N ASP A 803 -18.81 -3.13 -10.10
CA ASP A 803 -18.13 -3.58 -8.88
C ASP A 803 -17.64 -5.03 -9.04
N ASN A 804 -17.32 -5.67 -7.92
CA ASN A 804 -16.83 -7.04 -7.89
C ASN A 804 -17.87 -8.10 -8.34
N SER A 805 -19.16 -7.74 -8.45
CA SER A 805 -20.24 -8.65 -8.87
C SER A 805 -20.11 -9.12 -10.33
N VAL A 806 -19.26 -8.46 -11.14
CA VAL A 806 -18.95 -8.89 -12.51
C VAL A 806 -18.25 -10.26 -12.53
N ASP A 807 -17.45 -10.57 -11.50
CA ASP A 807 -16.81 -11.90 -11.40
C ASP A 807 -17.82 -12.98 -10.99
N VAL A 808 -18.87 -12.61 -10.26
CA VAL A 808 -19.99 -13.52 -9.91
C VAL A 808 -20.77 -13.89 -11.17
N TYR A 809 -21.03 -12.92 -12.05
CA TYR A 809 -21.61 -13.17 -13.36
C TYR A 809 -20.74 -14.10 -14.20
N ALA A 810 -19.44 -13.80 -14.31
CA ALA A 810 -18.50 -14.61 -15.06
C ALA A 810 -18.40 -16.03 -14.49
N PHE A 811 -18.46 -16.19 -13.17
CA PHE A 811 -18.57 -17.50 -12.51
C PHE A 811 -19.84 -18.24 -12.90
N GLY A 812 -21.01 -17.59 -12.96
CA GLY A 812 -22.25 -18.23 -13.41
C GLY A 812 -22.15 -18.83 -14.82
N ILE A 813 -21.53 -18.08 -15.75
CA ILE A 813 -21.25 -18.55 -17.11
C ILE A 813 -20.22 -19.70 -17.09
N LEU A 814 -19.15 -19.59 -16.30
CA LEU A 814 -18.16 -20.65 -16.15
C LEU A 814 -18.79 -21.93 -15.56
N PHE A 815 -19.67 -21.79 -14.59
CA PHE A 815 -20.34 -22.90 -13.91
C PHE A 815 -21.25 -23.68 -14.86
N TRP A 816 -21.88 -23.01 -15.84
CA TRP A 816 -22.59 -23.67 -16.94
C TRP A 816 -21.69 -24.64 -17.73
N TYR A 817 -20.47 -24.23 -18.09
CA TYR A 817 -19.50 -25.11 -18.76
C TYR A 817 -19.05 -26.26 -17.86
N ILE A 818 -18.84 -25.97 -16.57
CA ILE A 818 -18.47 -26.98 -15.58
C ILE A 818 -19.57 -28.04 -15.46
N CYS A 819 -20.86 -27.66 -15.34
CA CYS A 819 -21.96 -28.61 -15.23
C CYS A 819 -22.23 -29.36 -16.54
N SER A 820 -22.10 -28.70 -17.71
CA SER A 820 -22.30 -29.36 -19.01
C SER A 820 -21.22 -30.38 -19.32
N GLY A 821 -20.02 -30.20 -18.77
CA GLY A 821 -18.88 -31.08 -19.04
C GLY A 821 -18.36 -30.92 -20.47
N SER A 822 -18.79 -29.87 -21.15
CA SER A 822 -18.51 -29.60 -22.56
C SER A 822 -17.84 -28.25 -22.70
N VAL A 823 -17.13 -28.08 -23.82
CA VAL A 823 -16.55 -26.79 -24.23
C VAL A 823 -17.24 -26.20 -25.45
N LYS A 824 -18.38 -26.78 -25.86
CA LYS A 824 -19.22 -26.26 -26.94
C LYS A 824 -19.83 -24.94 -26.50
N LEU A 825 -19.89 -23.99 -27.43
CA LEU A 825 -20.53 -22.70 -27.20
C LEU A 825 -22.04 -22.93 -26.96
N PRO A 826 -22.70 -22.21 -26.04
CA PRO A 826 -24.15 -22.29 -25.90
C PRO A 826 -24.86 -21.90 -27.20
N GLU A 827 -25.95 -22.60 -27.54
CA GLU A 827 -26.74 -22.38 -28.77
C GLU A 827 -27.22 -20.92 -28.87
N ALA A 828 -27.55 -20.31 -27.73
CA ALA A 828 -27.94 -18.91 -27.63
C ALA A 828 -26.89 -17.93 -28.21
N PHE A 829 -25.62 -18.35 -28.27
CA PHE A 829 -24.51 -17.54 -28.76
C PHE A 829 -23.89 -18.06 -30.06
N GLU A 830 -24.19 -19.27 -30.51
CA GLU A 830 -23.59 -19.87 -31.72
C GLU A 830 -23.85 -19.05 -32.99
N ARG A 831 -25.01 -18.38 -33.05
CA ARG A 831 -25.41 -17.54 -34.19
C ARG A 831 -24.82 -16.12 -34.16
N CYS A 832 -24.03 -15.80 -33.15
CA CYS A 832 -23.41 -14.48 -33.02
C CYS A 832 -22.18 -14.39 -33.95
N SER A 833 -22.35 -13.69 -35.07
CA SER A 833 -21.32 -13.50 -36.10
C SER A 833 -20.17 -12.55 -35.72
N SER A 834 -20.33 -11.74 -34.67
CA SER A 834 -19.32 -10.79 -34.20
C SER A 834 -19.38 -10.59 -32.69
N LYS A 835 -18.32 -9.99 -32.13
CA LYS A 835 -18.29 -9.59 -30.71
C LYS A 835 -19.42 -8.61 -30.38
N ASP A 836 -19.69 -7.63 -31.25
CA ASP A 836 -20.79 -6.67 -31.10
C ASP A 836 -22.16 -7.32 -31.09
N HIS A 837 -22.37 -8.32 -31.96
CA HIS A 837 -23.62 -9.07 -31.98
C HIS A 837 -23.81 -9.86 -30.68
N LEU A 838 -22.75 -10.53 -30.20
CA LEU A 838 -22.79 -11.25 -28.92
C LEU A 838 -23.09 -10.30 -27.76
N TRP A 839 -22.43 -9.15 -27.71
CA TRP A 839 -22.65 -8.12 -26.68
C TRP A 839 -24.08 -7.59 -26.68
N ASN A 840 -24.63 -7.26 -27.84
CA ASN A 840 -26.02 -6.78 -27.95
C ASN A 840 -27.02 -7.83 -27.47
N ASN A 841 -26.77 -9.12 -27.75
CA ASN A 841 -27.61 -10.21 -27.27
C ASN A 841 -27.53 -10.37 -25.74
N VAL A 842 -26.33 -10.34 -25.16
CA VAL A 842 -26.14 -10.38 -23.69
C VAL A 842 -26.86 -9.21 -23.00
N ARG A 843 -26.76 -8.00 -23.59
CA ARG A 843 -27.44 -6.79 -23.10
C ARG A 843 -28.96 -6.88 -23.17
N ARG A 844 -29.51 -7.60 -24.16
CA ARG A 844 -30.94 -7.90 -24.28
C ARG A 844 -31.40 -9.03 -23.35
N GLY A 845 -30.50 -9.59 -22.54
CA GLY A 845 -30.81 -10.65 -21.59
C GLY A 845 -30.56 -12.06 -22.10
N ALA A 846 -29.92 -12.25 -23.26
CA ALA A 846 -29.56 -13.60 -23.73
C ALA A 846 -28.60 -14.27 -22.73
N ARG A 847 -28.88 -15.53 -22.40
CA ARG A 847 -28.11 -16.39 -21.49
C ARG A 847 -28.00 -17.79 -22.10
N PRO A 848 -27.02 -18.61 -21.66
CA PRO A 848 -26.96 -20.02 -22.04
C PRO A 848 -28.28 -20.75 -21.77
N GLU A 849 -28.60 -21.70 -22.64
CA GLU A 849 -29.76 -22.57 -22.51
C GLU A 849 -29.64 -23.56 -21.34
N ARG A 850 -30.78 -24.01 -20.82
CA ARG A 850 -30.82 -25.08 -19.82
C ARG A 850 -30.67 -26.43 -20.51
N LEU A 851 -29.62 -27.19 -20.14
CA LEU A 851 -29.41 -28.54 -20.64
C LEU A 851 -30.08 -29.58 -19.74
N SER A 852 -30.50 -30.71 -20.30
CA SER A 852 -31.16 -31.80 -19.57
C SER A 852 -30.28 -32.47 -18.51
N VAL A 853 -28.96 -32.36 -18.65
CA VAL A 853 -27.97 -32.89 -17.70
C VAL A 853 -27.87 -32.06 -16.40
N PHE A 854 -28.49 -30.88 -16.35
CA PHE A 854 -28.38 -30.00 -15.20
C PHE A 854 -29.33 -30.40 -14.06
N ASP A 855 -28.77 -30.53 -12.87
CA ASP A 855 -29.52 -30.57 -11.62
C ASP A 855 -30.26 -29.23 -11.39
N GLU A 856 -31.44 -29.30 -10.77
CA GLU A 856 -32.30 -28.13 -10.53
C GLU A 856 -31.61 -27.04 -9.69
N GLU A 857 -30.83 -27.42 -8.68
CA GLU A 857 -30.15 -26.44 -7.83
C GLU A 857 -28.90 -25.90 -8.50
N CYS A 858 -28.19 -26.71 -9.30
CA CYS A 858 -27.14 -26.19 -10.17
C CYS A 858 -27.67 -25.09 -11.09
N TRP A 859 -28.82 -25.32 -11.74
CA TRP A 859 -29.45 -24.35 -12.63
C TRP A 859 -29.87 -23.08 -11.89
N LYS A 860 -30.55 -23.21 -10.74
CA LYS A 860 -30.95 -22.06 -9.91
C LYS A 860 -29.75 -21.22 -9.44
N LEU A 861 -28.64 -21.88 -9.10
CA LEU A 861 -27.41 -21.19 -8.71
C LEU A 861 -26.81 -20.41 -9.89
N MET A 862 -26.77 -21.00 -11.10
CA MET A 862 -26.34 -20.29 -12.32
C MET A 862 -27.21 -19.05 -12.56
N GLU A 863 -28.53 -19.20 -12.46
CA GLU A 863 -29.51 -18.12 -12.64
C GLU A 863 -29.32 -16.97 -11.66
N ALA A 864 -29.07 -17.29 -10.39
CA ALA A 864 -28.75 -16.29 -9.38
C ALA A 864 -27.43 -15.57 -9.70
N CYS A 865 -26.39 -16.30 -10.10
CA CYS A 865 -25.08 -15.72 -10.39
C CYS A 865 -25.06 -14.78 -11.60
N TRP A 866 -25.78 -15.09 -12.70
CA TRP A 866 -25.79 -14.28 -13.92
C TRP A 866 -26.99 -13.32 -14.04
N ASN A 867 -27.61 -12.97 -12.92
CA ASN A 867 -28.74 -12.04 -12.85
C ASN A 867 -28.41 -10.72 -13.55
N GLY A 868 -29.38 -10.17 -14.28
CA GLY A 868 -29.25 -8.90 -15.00
C GLY A 868 -29.03 -7.71 -14.06
N ASP A 869 -29.60 -7.75 -12.86
CA ASP A 869 -29.33 -6.78 -11.81
C ASP A 869 -28.13 -7.23 -10.96
N PRO A 870 -27.01 -6.49 -10.95
CA PRO A 870 -25.83 -6.81 -10.15
C PRO A 870 -26.11 -6.94 -8.66
N SER A 871 -27.05 -6.14 -8.13
CA SER A 871 -27.40 -6.11 -6.71
C SER A 871 -28.15 -7.35 -6.23
N GLN A 872 -28.76 -8.09 -7.17
CA GLN A 872 -29.50 -9.33 -6.90
C GLN A 872 -28.62 -10.57 -7.00
N ARG A 873 -27.34 -10.43 -7.40
CA ARG A 873 -26.41 -11.56 -7.47
C ARG A 873 -25.98 -11.96 -6.06
N PRO A 874 -25.89 -13.27 -5.77
CA PRO A 874 -25.47 -13.74 -4.45
C PRO A 874 -24.00 -13.38 -4.21
N LEU A 875 -23.68 -13.04 -2.97
CA LEU A 875 -22.28 -12.92 -2.55
C LEU A 875 -21.62 -14.29 -2.65
N LEU A 876 -20.35 -14.34 -3.04
CA LEU A 876 -19.63 -15.61 -3.18
C LEU A 876 -19.51 -16.38 -1.85
N GLY A 877 -19.59 -15.69 -0.71
CA GLY A 877 -19.70 -16.31 0.62
C GLY A 877 -20.98 -17.12 0.83
N ILE A 878 -22.03 -16.85 0.05
CA ILE A 878 -23.30 -17.61 0.01
C ILE A 878 -23.23 -18.68 -1.09
N VAL A 879 -22.63 -18.37 -2.24
CA VAL A 879 -22.45 -19.32 -3.35
C VAL A 879 -21.66 -20.56 -2.93
N GLN A 880 -20.58 -20.39 -2.17
CA GLN A 880 -19.73 -21.51 -1.74
C GLN A 880 -20.48 -22.58 -0.93
N PRO A 881 -21.18 -22.26 0.19
CA PRO A 881 -21.92 -23.27 0.94
C PRO A 881 -23.08 -23.88 0.15
N MET A 882 -23.76 -23.11 -0.73
CA MET A 882 -24.79 -23.67 -1.61
C MET A 882 -24.19 -24.72 -2.56
N LEU A 883 -23.07 -24.40 -3.21
CA LEU A 883 -22.38 -25.30 -4.11
C LEU A 883 -21.85 -26.54 -3.40
N GLN A 884 -21.35 -26.40 -2.17
CA GLN A 884 -20.93 -27.53 -1.34
C GLN A 884 -22.12 -28.48 -1.05
N GLY A 885 -23.27 -27.94 -0.67
CA GLY A 885 -24.48 -28.74 -0.43
C GLY A 885 -24.96 -29.49 -1.68
N ILE A 886 -24.89 -28.84 -2.85
CA ILE A 886 -25.19 -29.48 -4.14
C ILE A 886 -24.22 -30.63 -4.41
N MET A 887 -22.92 -30.41 -4.22
CA MET A 887 -21.90 -31.43 -4.44
C MET A 887 -22.10 -32.63 -3.51
N ASP A 888 -22.29 -32.40 -2.21
CA ASP A 888 -22.49 -33.47 -1.22
C ASP A 888 -23.71 -34.33 -1.57
N ARG A 889 -24.81 -33.70 -2.03
CA ARG A 889 -26.01 -34.44 -2.46
C ARG A 889 -25.74 -35.28 -3.71
N LEU A 890 -25.16 -34.68 -4.75
CA LEU A 890 -24.94 -35.33 -6.04
C LEU A 890 -23.89 -36.44 -5.96
N CYS A 891 -22.90 -36.32 -5.08
CA CYS A 891 -21.92 -37.39 -4.86
C CYS A 891 -22.54 -38.56 -4.08
N ARG A 892 -23.32 -38.30 -3.01
CA ARG A 892 -24.01 -39.36 -2.25
C ARG A 892 -25.00 -40.16 -3.11
N SER A 893 -25.70 -39.52 -4.05
CA SER A 893 -26.62 -40.24 -4.94
C SER A 893 -25.88 -41.15 -5.93
N GLN A 894 -24.68 -40.75 -6.39
CA GLN A 894 -23.82 -41.61 -7.22
C GLN A 894 -23.27 -42.81 -6.44
N GLU A 895 -22.85 -42.64 -5.19
CA GLU A 895 -22.41 -43.75 -4.34
C GLU A 895 -23.55 -44.74 -4.04
N SER A 896 -24.75 -44.22 -3.77
CA SER A 896 -25.94 -45.04 -3.54
C SER A 896 -26.29 -45.90 -4.77
N ASN A 897 -26.23 -45.31 -5.97
CA ASN A 897 -26.49 -46.04 -7.22
C ASN A 897 -25.39 -47.05 -7.56
N LYS A 898 -24.11 -46.74 -7.30
CA LYS A 898 -23.01 -47.70 -7.48
C LYS A 898 -23.14 -48.90 -6.55
N ASN A 899 -23.50 -48.68 -5.29
CA ASN A 899 -23.72 -49.78 -4.33
C ASN A 899 -24.91 -50.66 -4.71
N LEU A 900 -25.92 -50.11 -5.39
CA LEU A 900 -27.06 -50.87 -5.92
C LEU A 900 -26.68 -51.69 -7.16
N GLU A 901 -25.85 -51.14 -8.06
CA GLU A 901 -25.35 -51.84 -9.25
C GLU A 901 -24.32 -52.94 -8.92
N ASP A 902 -23.47 -52.77 -7.90
CA ASP A 902 -22.51 -53.80 -7.45
C ASP A 902 -23.19 -54.91 -6.61
N SER A 903 -24.46 -54.71 -6.19
CA SER A 903 -25.25 -55.69 -5.43
C SER A 903 -26.22 -56.52 -6.31
N THR A 904 -26.24 -56.27 -7.62
CA THR A 904 -27.02 -57.00 -8.64
C THR A 904 -26.09 -57.68 -9.62
#